data_AF-A0A1L8CRJ0-F1
#
_entry.id   AF-A0A1L8CRJ0-F1
#
_cell.length_a   1.000
_cell.length_b   1.000
_cell.length_c   1.000
_cell.angle_alpha   90.00
_cell.angle_beta   90.00
_cell.angle_gamma   90.00
#
_symmetry.space_group_name_H-M   'P 1'
#
loop_
_entity.id
_entity.type
_entity.pdbx_description
1 polymer ?
#
loop_
_entity_poly.entity_id
_entity_poly.type
_entity_poly.pdbx_seq_one_letter_code
_entity_poly.pdbx_strand_id
1 'polypeptide(L)'
;MRKVLWVLVAAVLFLLVASPVLATEQYAKDTGKNCSYCHQVPSQGTLAFHKDAKSCSICHAAPTSTAQIPLTERGVLFMQNGKKLAVDLNYDPLTEANVVKEFARVSGLSESAFGKVSGNITKQRLAYFLMVALKAQGDVAKVTTTDLKKYADYTKAAAAYQKALVWAVKKGYFSAQKVGTKLYLSPTAAASRTEVVKAFNAVQAKYPRVLPAPTAYAGTKTCQSCHGFSKFSSTWHPNMVKTVSFFGESLLWSLNDKFQASDVRYVLNSPTELLFIGKDYKYMPYAYNKETNSWIADSHTQNWLTSCAKCHVTGYPGPNGATGTPYSVVGNTYKELFTELGIGCESCHGPGALHAATGDPTKILGVKDGIATSATCEKCHEGANHRGGEYNDQYSITGITGTVYGKHGISLQTIQQNSHGSVSCLECHSQDYRDALDSYLKANPGKTAADFNATVKLSDFKLGITCVTCHSPHSEKGYGSQLRNDPNTLCMDCHTGEGFTATSGSSGVHHPQKEVYTGQLGSSFTALGIPEKVYNPMGSAECISCHMPNGYHYFKPGTPQITINNVTLSRTVTYNSCSTCHDTVGFDANAVKTWTDSVDNRVNNILNQLKTTYAAAYTDTNYKYASTLAGIVSADASHGIHNIALTKLLLDKAEYYLTQIPKQ
;
A
#
# COMPACT_ATOMS: atom_id res chain seq x y z
N MET A 1 -34.10 -24.76 18.38
CA MET A 1 -32.65 -25.11 18.34
C MET A 1 -31.93 -24.79 17.02
N ARG A 2 -32.60 -24.31 15.94
CA ARG A 2 -31.94 -23.96 14.65
C ARG A 2 -31.58 -22.47 14.43
N LYS A 3 -31.87 -21.57 15.38
CA LYS A 3 -31.51 -20.13 15.30
C LYS A 3 -30.33 -19.71 16.19
N VAL A 4 -29.82 -20.61 17.03
CA VAL A 4 -28.70 -20.32 17.96
C VAL A 4 -27.34 -20.70 17.35
N LEU A 5 -27.33 -21.51 16.28
CA LEU A 5 -26.09 -22.00 15.65
C LEU A 5 -25.47 -21.03 14.63
N TRP A 6 -26.23 -20.03 14.14
CA TRP A 6 -25.74 -19.03 13.18
C TRP A 6 -24.94 -17.89 13.82
N VAL A 7 -25.07 -17.67 15.13
CA VAL A 7 -24.31 -16.62 15.85
C VAL A 7 -22.92 -17.13 16.27
N LEU A 8 -22.72 -18.46 16.33
CA LEU A 8 -21.44 -19.06 16.72
C LEU A 8 -20.41 -19.15 15.57
N VAL A 9 -20.85 -19.22 14.31
CA VAL A 9 -19.93 -19.33 13.16
C VAL A 9 -19.29 -17.98 12.79
N ALA A 10 -19.96 -16.85 13.05
CA ALA A 10 -19.36 -15.52 12.94
C ALA A 10 -18.41 -15.17 14.10
N ALA A 11 -18.56 -15.82 15.25
CA ALA A 11 -17.73 -15.57 16.44
C ALA A 11 -16.39 -16.32 16.42
N VAL A 12 -16.31 -17.47 15.73
CA VAL A 12 -15.09 -18.29 15.67
C VAL A 12 -14.06 -17.77 14.66
N LEU A 13 -14.46 -16.94 13.68
CA LEU A 13 -13.50 -16.22 12.82
C LEU A 13 -12.79 -15.03 13.50
N PHE A 14 -13.20 -14.67 14.73
CA PHE A 14 -12.69 -13.50 15.47
C PHE A 14 -11.87 -13.84 16.72
N LEU A 15 -11.71 -15.13 17.04
CA LEU A 15 -10.98 -15.59 18.22
C LEU A 15 -9.58 -16.07 17.80
N LEU A 16 -8.55 -15.41 18.35
CA LEU A 16 -7.12 -15.77 18.34
C LEU A 16 -6.19 -15.01 17.37
N VAL A 17 -6.57 -13.79 16.98
CA VAL A 17 -5.60 -12.69 17.14
C VAL A 17 -5.68 -12.31 18.62
N ALA A 18 -4.61 -11.84 19.27
CA ALA A 18 -4.78 -11.15 20.55
C ALA A 18 -5.86 -10.08 20.33
N SER A 19 -7.08 -10.33 20.82
CA SER A 19 -8.24 -9.51 20.44
C SER A 19 -7.88 -8.05 20.75
N PRO A 20 -8.27 -7.07 19.92
CA PRO A 20 -8.02 -5.65 20.21
C PRO A 20 -8.45 -5.27 21.65
N VAL A 21 -9.44 -5.98 22.20
CA VAL A 21 -9.83 -5.98 23.62
C VAL A 21 -8.65 -6.22 24.60
N LEU A 22 -7.85 -7.27 24.40
CA LEU A 22 -6.73 -7.64 25.26
C LEU A 22 -5.61 -6.59 25.22
N ALA A 23 -5.34 -6.01 24.04
CA ALA A 23 -4.38 -4.92 23.90
C ALA A 23 -4.89 -3.62 24.57
N THR A 24 -6.18 -3.32 24.47
CA THR A 24 -6.77 -2.13 25.13
C THR A 24 -6.78 -2.24 26.65
N GLU A 25 -7.03 -3.41 27.22
CA GLU A 25 -6.91 -3.63 28.66
C GLU A 25 -5.46 -3.53 29.14
N GLN A 26 -4.52 -4.04 28.33
CA GLN A 26 -3.10 -3.90 28.64
C GLN A 26 -2.69 -2.43 28.67
N TYR A 27 -3.12 -1.62 27.69
CA TYR A 27 -2.83 -0.18 27.71
C TYR A 27 -3.47 0.56 28.89
N ALA A 28 -4.68 0.16 29.32
CA ALA A 28 -5.27 0.71 30.53
C ALA A 28 -4.41 0.38 31.78
N LYS A 29 -3.86 -0.84 31.87
CA LYS A 29 -2.93 -1.24 32.94
C LYS A 29 -1.60 -0.49 32.87
N ASP A 30 -0.97 -0.45 31.70
CA ASP A 30 0.33 0.17 31.47
C ASP A 30 0.32 1.67 31.79
N THR A 31 -0.81 2.33 31.49
CA THR A 31 -0.94 3.78 31.64
C THR A 31 -1.63 4.19 32.95
N GLY A 32 -2.32 3.26 33.62
CA GLY A 32 -3.17 3.54 34.76
C GLY A 32 -4.37 4.45 34.44
N LYS A 33 -4.77 4.56 33.16
CA LYS A 33 -5.88 5.42 32.71
C LYS A 33 -7.15 4.60 32.46
N ASN A 34 -8.30 5.23 32.71
CA ASN A 34 -9.60 4.65 32.38
C ASN A 34 -9.76 4.53 30.85
N CYS A 35 -10.60 3.60 30.38
CA CYS A 35 -10.90 3.46 28.94
C CYS A 35 -11.34 4.79 28.31
N SER A 36 -12.22 5.55 29.00
CA SER A 36 -12.78 6.82 28.55
C SER A 36 -11.75 7.93 28.32
N TYR A 37 -10.53 7.74 28.84
CA TYR A 37 -9.41 8.63 28.55
C TYR A 37 -9.01 8.55 27.08
N CYS A 38 -8.87 7.34 26.53
CA CYS A 38 -8.43 7.10 25.16
C CYS A 38 -9.58 6.86 24.18
N HIS A 39 -10.75 6.42 24.66
CA HIS A 39 -11.89 6.03 23.83
C HIS A 39 -13.13 6.86 24.13
N GLN A 40 -13.85 7.21 23.07
CA GLN A 40 -15.16 7.84 23.15
C GLN A 40 -16.17 6.84 23.71
N VAL A 41 -17.05 7.32 24.58
CA VAL A 41 -18.13 6.53 25.18
C VAL A 41 -19.48 7.05 24.67
N PRO A 42 -20.37 6.17 24.14
CA PRO A 42 -21.74 6.51 23.77
C PRO A 42 -22.51 7.27 24.86
N SER A 43 -23.31 8.25 24.43
CA SER A 43 -24.12 9.08 25.33
C SER A 43 -25.53 8.53 25.62
N GLN A 44 -26.05 7.55 24.86
CA GLN A 44 -27.36 6.91 25.08
C GLN A 44 -27.41 5.44 24.56
N GLY A 45 -28.10 4.56 25.30
CA GLY A 45 -28.35 3.13 24.97
C GLY A 45 -28.21 2.20 26.19
N THR A 46 -28.51 0.90 26.05
CA THR A 46 -28.26 -0.18 27.06
C THR A 46 -26.79 -0.34 27.46
N LEU A 47 -25.90 0.43 26.82
CA LEU A 47 -24.47 0.60 27.09
C LEU A 47 -24.22 1.93 27.80
N ALA A 48 -24.94 2.23 28.88
CA ALA A 48 -24.66 3.42 29.70
C ALA A 48 -23.32 3.22 30.42
N PHE A 49 -22.24 3.73 29.84
CA PHE A 49 -20.89 3.63 30.38
C PHE A 49 -20.78 4.36 31.73
N HIS A 50 -20.47 3.65 32.81
CA HIS A 50 -19.93 4.29 34.00
C HIS A 50 -18.60 4.95 33.62
N LYS A 51 -18.57 6.28 33.59
CA LYS A 51 -17.39 7.10 33.25
C LYS A 51 -16.15 6.76 34.09
N ASP A 52 -16.35 6.09 35.21
CA ASP A 52 -15.36 5.78 36.24
C ASP A 52 -14.87 4.31 36.22
N ALA A 53 -15.38 3.48 35.30
CA ALA A 53 -14.96 2.07 35.21
C ALA A 53 -13.53 1.93 34.64
N LYS A 54 -12.63 1.34 35.43
CA LYS A 54 -11.23 1.06 35.03
C LYS A 54 -11.11 -0.04 33.96
N SER A 55 -12.15 -0.87 33.77
CA SER A 55 -12.16 -1.89 32.72
C SER A 55 -13.52 -1.95 32.02
N CYS A 56 -13.48 -1.82 30.70
CA CYS A 56 -14.62 -1.92 29.80
C CYS A 56 -15.23 -3.34 29.76
N SER A 57 -14.40 -4.38 29.91
CA SER A 57 -14.82 -5.79 29.88
C SER A 57 -15.55 -6.25 31.15
N ILE A 58 -15.45 -5.49 32.23
CA ILE A 58 -16.17 -5.78 33.48
C ILE A 58 -17.67 -5.45 33.33
N CYS A 59 -18.05 -4.54 32.43
CA CYS A 59 -19.44 -4.08 32.30
C CYS A 59 -20.18 -4.63 31.07
N HIS A 60 -19.50 -5.06 30.00
CA HIS A 60 -20.13 -5.52 28.76
C HIS A 60 -19.31 -6.60 28.03
N ALA A 61 -19.94 -7.28 27.05
CA ALA A 61 -19.21 -8.03 26.03
C ALA A 61 -18.26 -7.06 25.32
N ALA A 62 -16.95 -7.25 25.53
CA ALA A 62 -15.96 -6.22 25.26
C ALA A 62 -15.98 -5.75 23.79
N PRO A 63 -15.96 -4.42 23.52
CA PRO A 63 -15.97 -3.91 22.16
C PRO A 63 -14.76 -4.41 21.39
N THR A 64 -14.99 -4.97 20.20
CA THR A 64 -13.97 -5.62 19.39
C THR A 64 -13.32 -4.69 18.37
N SER A 65 -13.74 -3.42 18.30
CA SER A 65 -13.22 -2.48 17.30
C SER A 65 -13.34 -1.01 17.74
N THR A 66 -12.38 -0.19 17.29
CA THR A 66 -12.46 1.28 17.37
C THR A 66 -13.58 1.88 16.53
N ALA A 67 -14.25 1.10 15.69
CA ALA A 67 -15.51 1.52 15.06
C ALA A 67 -16.64 1.70 16.11
N GLN A 68 -16.63 0.91 17.18
CA GLN A 68 -17.62 0.98 18.26
C GLN A 68 -17.22 2.02 19.32
N ILE A 69 -15.92 2.13 19.57
CA ILE A 69 -15.32 3.04 20.56
C ILE A 69 -14.17 3.83 19.93
N PRO A 70 -14.46 4.84 19.08
CA PRO A 70 -13.44 5.64 18.41
C PRO A 70 -12.52 6.33 19.41
N LEU A 71 -11.31 6.67 18.99
CA LEU A 71 -10.33 7.34 19.84
C LEU A 71 -10.78 8.77 20.19
N THR A 72 -10.49 9.19 21.42
CA THR A 72 -10.47 10.59 21.82
C THR A 72 -9.22 11.28 21.26
N GLU A 73 -9.08 12.59 21.45
CA GLU A 73 -7.82 13.29 21.16
C GLU A 73 -6.64 12.67 21.92
N ARG A 74 -6.82 12.32 23.20
CA ARG A 74 -5.77 11.68 24.01
C ARG A 74 -5.41 10.29 23.50
N GLY A 75 -6.39 9.51 23.02
CA GLY A 75 -6.15 8.22 22.38
C GLY A 75 -5.36 8.34 21.07
N VAL A 76 -5.66 9.34 20.24
CA VAL A 76 -4.89 9.62 19.03
C VAL A 76 -3.45 10.01 19.36
N LEU A 77 -3.25 10.96 20.27
CA LEU A 77 -1.90 11.39 20.69
C LEU A 77 -1.08 10.24 21.30
N PHE A 78 -1.75 9.36 22.06
CA PHE A 78 -1.12 8.15 22.60
C PHE A 78 -0.57 7.26 21.48
N MET A 79 -1.37 6.99 20.44
CA MET A 79 -0.96 6.20 19.28
C MET A 79 0.19 6.87 18.52
N GLN A 80 0.09 8.18 18.27
CA GLN A 80 1.10 8.96 17.54
C GLN A 80 2.45 9.02 18.27
N ASN A 81 2.44 8.97 19.59
CA ASN A 81 3.64 8.94 20.43
C ASN A 81 4.23 7.53 20.60
N GLY A 82 3.91 6.60 19.69
CA GLY A 82 4.38 5.22 19.77
C GLY A 82 3.81 4.49 20.99
N LYS A 83 2.52 4.69 21.28
CA LYS A 83 1.79 4.09 22.40
C LYS A 83 2.32 4.53 23.77
N LYS A 84 2.62 5.83 23.90
CA LYS A 84 3.02 6.49 25.15
C LYS A 84 2.14 7.70 25.42
N LEU A 85 1.78 7.93 26.68
CA LEU A 85 0.95 9.07 27.05
C LEU A 85 1.62 10.39 26.62
N ALA A 86 0.84 11.25 25.96
CA ALA A 86 1.22 12.65 25.80
C ALA A 86 1.18 13.38 27.14
N VAL A 87 1.83 14.54 27.21
CA VAL A 87 1.74 15.41 28.39
C VAL A 87 0.30 15.85 28.60
N ASP A 88 -0.18 15.77 29.84
CA ASP A 88 -1.52 16.17 30.23
C ASP A 88 -1.47 17.05 31.49
N LEU A 89 -1.73 18.34 31.31
CA LEU A 89 -1.69 19.34 32.39
C LEU A 89 -2.68 19.08 33.53
N ASN A 90 -3.63 18.16 33.34
CA ASN A 90 -4.50 17.68 34.42
C ASN A 90 -3.81 16.73 35.41
N TYR A 91 -2.72 16.06 35.01
CA TYR A 91 -2.06 15.04 35.83
C TYR A 91 -0.55 15.27 36.00
N ASP A 92 0.14 15.69 34.94
CA ASP A 92 1.60 15.73 34.91
C ASP A 92 2.20 16.88 35.73
N PRO A 93 3.52 16.84 36.02
CA PRO A 93 4.23 17.90 36.72
C PRO A 93 4.04 19.26 36.03
N LEU A 94 3.81 20.31 36.83
CA LEU A 94 3.62 21.67 36.34
C LEU A 94 4.96 22.39 36.10
N THR A 95 5.77 21.82 35.21
CA THR A 95 6.99 22.45 34.72
C THR A 95 6.68 23.41 33.59
N GLU A 96 7.54 24.40 33.39
CA GLU A 96 7.42 25.30 32.23
C GLU A 96 7.48 24.54 30.91
N ALA A 97 8.31 23.50 30.83
CA ALA A 97 8.43 22.64 29.65
C ALA A 97 7.10 21.94 29.32
N ASN A 98 6.42 21.35 30.32
CA ASN A 98 5.14 20.68 30.09
C ASN A 98 4.04 21.66 29.65
N VAL A 99 4.00 22.85 30.24
CA VAL A 99 3.06 23.91 29.85
C VAL A 99 3.31 24.36 28.41
N VAL A 100 4.57 24.64 28.07
CA VAL A 100 4.95 25.03 26.70
C VAL A 100 4.64 23.94 25.70
N LYS A 101 4.91 22.67 26.02
CA LYS A 101 4.65 21.53 25.13
C LYS A 101 3.17 21.45 24.72
N GLU A 102 2.25 21.50 25.68
CA GLU A 102 0.81 21.47 25.38
C GLU A 102 0.31 22.78 24.75
N PHE A 103 0.82 23.94 25.16
CA PHE A 103 0.42 25.23 24.58
C PHE A 103 0.87 25.36 23.12
N ALA A 104 2.11 24.96 22.81
CA ALA A 104 2.67 24.91 21.47
C ALA A 104 1.86 23.95 20.59
N ARG A 105 1.60 22.73 21.07
CA ARG A 105 0.82 21.71 20.36
C ARG A 105 -0.56 22.22 19.95
N VAL A 106 -1.33 22.79 20.87
CA VAL A 106 -2.70 23.25 20.59
C VAL A 106 -2.72 24.52 19.74
N SER A 107 -1.77 25.43 19.92
CA SER A 107 -1.71 26.68 19.14
C SER A 107 -1.06 26.54 17.76
N GLY A 108 -0.42 25.40 17.47
CA GLY A 108 0.38 25.17 16.26
C GLY A 108 1.66 26.00 16.21
N LEU A 109 2.09 26.57 17.33
CA LEU A 109 3.35 27.31 17.44
C LEU A 109 4.52 26.36 17.69
N SER A 110 5.72 26.77 17.31
CA SER A 110 6.94 26.08 17.75
C SER A 110 7.17 26.28 19.25
N GLU A 111 7.67 25.27 19.95
CA GLU A 111 8.05 25.38 21.37
C GLU A 111 9.07 26.51 21.60
N SER A 112 9.94 26.79 20.61
CA SER A 112 10.93 27.88 20.71
C SER A 112 10.31 29.27 20.74
N ALA A 113 9.07 29.45 20.27
CA ALA A 113 8.36 30.73 20.33
C ALA A 113 8.08 31.19 21.78
N PHE A 114 8.16 30.28 22.75
CA PHE A 114 7.98 30.55 24.17
C PHE A 114 9.30 30.91 24.88
N GLY A 115 10.43 30.82 24.17
CA GLY A 115 11.76 31.12 24.70
C GLY A 115 12.32 30.01 25.60
N LYS A 116 13.37 30.33 26.36
CA LYS A 116 14.00 29.37 27.29
C LYS A 116 13.02 28.99 28.42
N VAL A 117 12.96 27.70 28.75
CA VAL A 117 12.13 27.12 29.81
C VAL A 117 13.00 26.46 30.87
N SER A 118 12.65 26.63 32.15
CA SER A 118 13.39 26.03 33.27
C SER A 118 12.55 26.03 34.54
N GLY A 119 12.48 24.89 35.24
CA GLY A 119 11.83 24.78 36.55
C GLY A 119 10.29 24.72 36.48
N ASN A 120 9.68 24.96 37.64
CA ASN A 120 8.22 24.92 37.80
C ASN A 120 7.57 26.23 37.34
N ILE A 121 6.36 26.12 36.79
CA ILE A 121 5.64 27.26 36.24
C ILE A 121 5.21 28.24 37.34
N THR A 122 5.57 29.52 37.19
CA THR A 122 5.10 30.62 38.04
C THR A 122 3.94 31.36 37.38
N LYS A 123 3.14 32.07 38.18
CA LYS A 123 1.96 32.80 37.69
C LYS A 123 2.32 33.85 36.62
N GLN A 124 3.42 34.57 36.78
CA GLN A 124 3.91 35.53 35.78
C GLN A 124 4.35 34.85 34.47
N ARG A 125 5.04 33.71 34.55
CA ARG A 125 5.50 32.96 33.36
C ARG A 125 4.32 32.32 32.63
N LEU A 126 3.33 31.81 33.37
CA LEU A 126 2.09 31.28 32.78
C LEU A 126 1.33 32.36 32.00
N ALA A 127 1.26 33.60 32.52
CA ALA A 127 0.64 34.71 31.81
C ALA A 127 1.37 35.06 30.50
N TYR A 128 2.71 35.02 30.53
CA TYR A 128 3.51 35.20 29.33
C TYR A 128 3.28 34.10 28.30
N PHE A 129 3.33 32.82 28.71
CA PHE A 129 3.07 31.70 27.79
C PHE A 129 1.64 31.73 27.23
N LEU A 130 0.64 32.10 28.05
CA LEU A 130 -0.73 32.26 27.60
C LEU A 130 -0.86 33.37 26.55
N MET A 131 -0.18 34.51 26.74
CA MET A 131 -0.11 35.57 25.72
C MET A 131 0.48 35.04 24.40
N VAL A 132 1.59 34.29 24.46
CA VAL A 132 2.25 33.72 23.27
C VAL A 132 1.31 32.74 22.55
N ALA A 133 0.74 31.77 23.27
CA ALA A 133 -0.18 30.78 22.70
C ALA A 133 -1.43 31.42 22.08
N LEU A 134 -2.00 32.44 22.74
CA LEU A 134 -3.14 33.18 22.23
C LEU A 134 -2.75 34.24 21.17
N LYS A 135 -1.47 34.38 20.81
CA LYS A 135 -0.95 35.40 19.88
C LYS A 135 -1.47 36.81 20.23
N ALA A 136 -1.47 37.14 21.52
CA ALA A 136 -2.12 38.31 22.09
C ALA A 136 -1.14 39.45 22.44
N GLN A 137 0.06 39.47 21.87
CA GLN A 137 1.10 40.47 22.16
C GLN A 137 0.59 41.91 21.95
N GLY A 138 -0.18 42.15 20.89
CA GLY A 138 -0.79 43.45 20.62
C GLY A 138 -1.83 43.88 21.67
N ASP A 139 -2.59 42.95 22.23
CA ASP A 139 -3.54 43.25 23.31
C ASP A 139 -2.86 43.47 24.66
N VAL A 140 -1.77 42.75 24.92
CA VAL A 140 -0.94 42.95 26.10
C VAL A 140 -0.24 44.31 26.06
N ALA A 141 0.22 44.76 24.89
CA ALA A 141 0.87 46.07 24.72
C ALA A 141 -0.04 47.25 25.13
N LYS A 142 -1.36 47.11 24.95
CA LYS A 142 -2.40 48.10 25.31
C LYS A 142 -2.58 48.28 26.83
N VAL A 143 -2.02 47.40 27.66
CA VAL A 143 -2.05 47.58 29.13
C VAL A 143 -1.23 48.81 29.49
N THR A 144 -1.91 49.79 30.08
CA THR A 144 -1.31 51.07 30.46
C THR A 144 -0.65 51.01 31.84
N THR A 145 0.21 51.98 32.15
CA THR A 145 0.77 52.13 33.50
C THR A 145 -0.33 52.32 34.56
N THR A 146 -1.45 52.97 34.19
CA THR A 146 -2.62 53.13 35.06
C THR A 146 -3.28 51.79 35.38
N ASP A 147 -3.34 50.86 34.41
CA ASP A 147 -3.84 49.51 34.66
C ASP A 147 -2.91 48.72 35.58
N LEU A 148 -1.59 48.85 35.42
CA LEU A 148 -0.60 48.19 36.27
C LEU A 148 -0.72 48.64 37.74
N LYS A 149 -0.83 49.96 37.95
CA LYS A 149 -0.91 50.57 39.29
C LYS A 149 -2.16 50.18 40.11
N LYS A 150 -3.16 49.51 39.50
CA LYS A 150 -4.31 48.95 40.24
C LYS A 150 -3.93 47.79 41.15
N TYR A 151 -2.79 47.16 40.93
CA TYR A 151 -2.33 46.00 41.68
C TYR A 151 -1.12 46.39 42.54
N ALA A 152 -1.15 46.08 43.82
CA ALA A 152 -0.16 46.56 44.78
C ALA A 152 1.25 45.97 44.59
N ASP A 153 1.33 44.78 44.00
CA ASP A 153 2.56 43.99 43.85
C ASP A 153 2.98 43.77 42.40
N TYR A 154 2.46 44.56 41.44
CA TYR A 154 2.78 44.38 40.02
C TYR A 154 4.29 44.49 39.73
N THR A 155 5.02 45.33 40.47
CA THR A 155 6.46 45.51 40.33
C THR A 155 7.28 44.30 40.80
N LYS A 156 6.69 43.36 41.56
CA LYS A 156 7.34 42.08 41.91
C LYS A 156 7.44 41.13 40.72
N ALA A 157 6.67 41.35 39.66
CA ALA A 157 6.85 40.62 38.41
C ALA A 157 8.02 41.20 37.62
N ALA A 158 8.79 40.34 36.95
CA ALA A 158 9.81 40.81 36.01
C ALA A 158 9.17 41.67 34.91
N ALA A 159 9.87 42.72 34.46
CA ALA A 159 9.33 43.73 33.55
C ALA A 159 8.69 43.13 32.27
N ALA A 160 9.29 42.06 31.75
CA ALA A 160 8.79 41.32 30.58
C ALA A 160 7.38 40.71 30.77
N TYR A 161 6.95 40.48 32.01
CA TYR A 161 5.71 39.75 32.32
C TYR A 161 4.61 40.61 32.95
N GLN A 162 4.94 41.83 33.40
CA GLN A 162 4.01 42.72 34.12
C GLN A 162 2.71 42.97 33.34
N LYS A 163 2.85 43.40 32.08
CA LYS A 163 1.69 43.69 31.23
C LYS A 163 0.87 42.43 30.93
N ALA A 164 1.54 41.30 30.65
CA ALA A 164 0.87 40.04 30.36
C ALA A 164 0.06 39.53 31.56
N LEU A 165 0.61 39.64 32.77
CA LEU A 165 -0.06 39.23 34.00
C LEU A 165 -1.31 40.06 34.28
N VAL A 166 -1.23 41.38 34.14
CA VAL A 166 -2.39 42.27 34.31
C VAL A 166 -3.43 42.05 33.21
N TRP A 167 -3.01 41.87 31.96
CA TRP A 167 -3.91 41.51 30.86
C TRP A 167 -4.67 40.21 31.14
N ALA A 168 -3.98 39.18 31.61
CA ALA A 168 -4.58 37.88 31.89
C ALA A 168 -5.61 37.94 33.04
N VAL A 169 -5.37 38.79 34.05
CA VAL A 169 -6.36 39.07 35.10
C VAL A 169 -7.55 39.86 34.54
N LYS A 170 -7.31 40.91 33.73
CA LYS A 170 -8.39 41.69 33.08
C LYS A 170 -9.28 40.85 32.17
N LYS A 171 -8.70 39.84 31.50
CA LYS A 171 -9.44 38.87 30.67
C LYS A 171 -10.08 37.73 31.46
N GLY A 172 -9.88 37.68 32.78
CA GLY A 172 -10.46 36.67 33.66
C GLY A 172 -9.79 35.30 33.58
N TYR A 173 -8.62 35.18 32.94
CA TYR A 173 -7.85 33.93 32.91
C TYR A 173 -7.24 33.63 34.28
N PHE A 174 -6.78 34.65 35.00
CA PHE A 174 -6.31 34.55 36.39
C PHE A 174 -7.11 35.45 37.32
N SER A 175 -7.00 35.18 38.62
CA SER A 175 -7.55 36.01 39.69
C SER A 175 -6.46 36.85 40.37
N ALA A 176 -6.87 37.99 40.89
CA ALA A 176 -6.11 38.74 41.89
C ALA A 176 -6.78 38.58 43.26
N GLN A 177 -5.99 38.55 44.33
CA GLN A 177 -6.50 38.46 45.69
C GLN A 177 -6.72 39.86 46.26
N LYS A 178 -7.90 40.11 46.84
CA LYS A 178 -8.18 41.35 47.57
C LYS A 178 -7.77 41.19 49.03
N VAL A 179 -6.90 42.06 49.51
CA VAL A 179 -6.48 42.14 50.92
C VAL A 179 -6.66 43.58 51.38
N GLY A 180 -7.66 43.82 52.23
CA GLY A 180 -8.13 45.17 52.55
C GLY A 180 -8.62 45.90 51.29
N THR A 181 -8.03 47.07 51.01
CA THR A 181 -8.34 47.90 49.83
C THR A 181 -7.45 47.60 48.62
N LYS A 182 -6.46 46.71 48.74
CA LYS A 182 -5.45 46.44 47.71
C LYS A 182 -5.71 45.11 46.98
N LEU A 183 -5.35 45.06 45.70
CA LEU A 183 -5.37 43.85 44.87
C LEU A 183 -3.95 43.32 44.67
N TYR A 184 -3.76 42.01 44.81
CA TYR A 184 -2.46 41.34 44.68
C TYR A 184 -2.50 40.29 43.56
N LEU A 185 -1.50 40.32 42.69
CA LEU A 185 -1.32 39.40 41.57
C LEU A 185 -0.57 38.12 41.98
N SER A 186 0.28 38.21 43.01
CA SER A 186 1.21 37.16 43.44
C SER A 186 2.10 36.63 42.31
N PRO A 187 2.91 37.49 41.64
CA PRO A 187 3.55 37.14 40.37
C PRO A 187 4.52 35.96 40.42
N THR A 188 5.25 35.83 41.53
CA THR A 188 6.30 34.82 41.74
C THR A 188 5.78 33.53 42.36
N ALA A 189 4.49 33.47 42.73
CA ALA A 189 3.90 32.25 43.24
C ALA A 189 3.93 31.16 42.16
N ALA A 190 4.15 29.91 42.58
CA ALA A 190 3.92 28.76 41.72
C ALA A 190 2.46 28.78 41.24
N ALA A 191 2.23 28.65 39.94
CA ALA A 191 0.87 28.63 39.43
C ALA A 191 0.20 27.31 39.84
N SER A 192 -1.02 27.41 40.37
CA SER A 192 -1.77 26.23 40.76
C SER A 192 -2.20 25.41 39.52
N ARG A 193 -2.48 24.11 39.70
CA ARG A 193 -3.02 23.27 38.61
C ARG A 193 -4.30 23.87 38.02
N THR A 194 -5.17 24.42 38.86
CA THR A 194 -6.40 25.09 38.43
C THR A 194 -6.13 26.28 37.51
N GLU A 195 -5.13 27.12 37.82
CA GLU A 195 -4.76 28.25 36.97
C GLU A 195 -4.16 27.78 35.64
N VAL A 196 -3.30 26.75 35.67
CA VAL A 196 -2.71 26.17 34.45
C VAL A 196 -3.78 25.57 33.55
N VAL A 197 -4.68 24.75 34.09
CA VAL A 197 -5.78 24.12 33.32
C VAL A 197 -6.74 25.19 32.80
N LYS A 198 -7.08 26.21 33.60
CA LYS A 198 -7.92 27.31 33.12
C LYS A 198 -7.28 28.09 31.96
N ALA A 199 -5.98 28.35 32.04
CA ALA A 199 -5.22 28.95 30.94
C ALA A 199 -5.19 28.03 29.70
N PHE A 200 -4.95 26.74 29.89
CA PHE A 200 -4.96 25.76 28.80
C PHE A 200 -6.33 25.68 28.11
N ASN A 201 -7.42 25.66 28.88
CA ASN A 201 -8.78 25.69 28.33
C ASN A 201 -9.04 26.94 27.48
N ALA A 202 -8.45 28.09 27.83
CA ALA A 202 -8.54 29.30 26.99
C ALA A 202 -7.78 29.14 25.67
N VAL A 203 -6.64 28.43 25.68
CA VAL A 203 -5.91 28.07 24.45
C VAL A 203 -6.75 27.11 23.58
N GLN A 204 -7.32 26.05 24.18
CA GLN A 204 -8.20 25.12 23.47
C GLN A 204 -9.48 25.79 22.94
N ALA A 205 -10.03 26.77 23.66
CA ALA A 205 -11.19 27.53 23.19
C ALA A 205 -10.87 28.40 21.97
N LYS A 206 -9.63 28.92 21.86
CA LYS A 206 -9.18 29.66 20.68
C LYS A 206 -8.87 28.74 19.49
N TYR A 207 -8.38 27.54 19.75
CA TYR A 207 -8.03 26.55 18.73
C TYR A 207 -8.81 25.25 18.97
N PRO A 208 -10.15 25.27 18.80
CA PRO A 208 -10.96 24.10 19.07
C PRO A 208 -10.60 22.98 18.08
N ARG A 209 -10.53 21.75 18.59
CA ARG A 209 -10.39 20.57 17.74
C ARG A 209 -11.69 20.35 16.97
N VAL A 210 -11.65 20.61 15.66
CA VAL A 210 -12.78 20.37 14.74
C VAL A 210 -12.66 18.96 14.16
N LEU A 211 -13.77 18.23 14.17
CA LEU A 211 -13.81 16.92 13.52
C LEU A 211 -13.72 17.10 11.99
N PRO A 212 -12.79 16.42 11.29
CA PRO A 212 -12.65 16.60 9.84
C PRO A 212 -13.87 16.10 9.07
N ALA A 213 -14.14 16.73 7.92
CA ALA A 213 -15.16 16.23 6.99
C ALA A 213 -14.76 14.86 6.42
N PRO A 214 -15.72 13.99 6.04
CA PRO A 214 -15.42 12.69 5.42
C PRO A 214 -14.63 12.76 4.11
N THR A 215 -14.62 13.92 3.45
CA THR A 215 -13.90 14.16 2.18
C THR A 215 -12.53 14.82 2.36
N ALA A 216 -12.14 15.12 3.61
CA ALA A 216 -10.88 15.77 3.89
C ALA A 216 -9.71 14.77 3.95
N TYR A 217 -8.54 15.23 3.50
CA TYR A 217 -7.30 14.47 3.47
C TYR A 217 -6.39 14.81 4.66
N ALA A 218 -5.65 13.83 5.15
CA ALA A 218 -4.75 13.93 6.31
C ALA A 218 -3.28 14.17 5.92
N GLY A 219 -2.89 13.70 4.75
CA GLY A 219 -1.51 13.61 4.26
C GLY A 219 -0.76 12.38 4.81
N THR A 220 0.10 11.77 3.98
CA THR A 220 0.86 10.54 4.30
C THR A 220 1.58 10.58 5.66
N LYS A 221 2.21 11.71 6.03
CA LYS A 221 2.92 11.84 7.32
C LYS A 221 1.99 11.61 8.51
N THR A 222 0.74 12.05 8.43
CA THR A 222 -0.26 11.83 9.48
C THR A 222 -0.60 10.35 9.58
N CYS A 223 -0.76 9.64 8.46
CA CYS A 223 -0.98 8.19 8.43
C CYS A 223 0.20 7.45 9.11
N GLN A 224 1.42 7.81 8.73
CA GLN A 224 2.67 7.22 9.26
C GLN A 224 2.84 7.43 10.76
N SER A 225 2.32 8.54 11.32
CA SER A 225 2.42 8.82 12.75
C SER A 225 1.78 7.73 13.63
N CYS A 226 0.74 7.03 13.15
CA CYS A 226 0.11 5.92 13.87
C CYS A 226 0.54 4.54 13.34
N HIS A 227 0.69 4.40 12.02
CA HIS A 227 0.90 3.09 11.38
C HIS A 227 2.38 2.76 11.11
N GLY A 228 3.29 3.72 11.26
CA GLY A 228 4.68 3.57 10.86
C GLY A 228 4.86 3.73 9.35
N PHE A 229 4.89 2.61 8.62
CA PHE A 229 5.03 2.58 7.14
C PHE A 229 6.14 3.51 6.59
N SER A 230 7.25 3.68 7.31
CA SER A 230 8.33 4.60 6.90
C SER A 230 8.97 4.20 5.57
N LYS A 231 9.04 2.89 5.27
CA LYS A 231 9.52 2.35 3.99
C LYS A 231 8.64 2.73 2.79
N PHE A 232 7.40 3.17 3.00
CA PHE A 232 6.59 3.71 1.91
C PHE A 232 7.20 4.99 1.35
N SER A 233 7.78 5.85 2.22
CA SER A 233 8.38 7.12 1.81
C SER A 233 9.63 6.96 0.92
N SER A 234 10.21 5.75 0.82
CA SER A 234 11.31 5.46 -0.10
C SER A 234 10.84 4.87 -1.44
N THR A 235 9.55 4.58 -1.59
CA THR A 235 8.99 4.15 -2.88
C THR A 235 8.85 5.31 -3.85
N TRP A 236 8.70 5.04 -5.15
CA TRP A 236 8.58 6.11 -6.15
C TRP A 236 7.24 6.84 -6.09
N HIS A 237 6.17 6.18 -5.64
CA HIS A 237 4.81 6.76 -5.54
C HIS A 237 4.77 8.12 -4.81
N PRO A 238 5.15 8.25 -3.52
CA PRO A 238 5.14 9.55 -2.82
C PRO A 238 6.29 10.47 -3.27
N ASN A 239 7.17 10.00 -4.15
CA ASN A 239 8.31 10.75 -4.65
C ASN A 239 8.16 11.23 -6.09
N MET A 240 7.02 10.98 -6.75
CA MET A 240 6.79 11.34 -8.15
C MET A 240 6.89 12.85 -8.40
N VAL A 241 6.43 13.70 -7.47
CA VAL A 241 6.47 15.16 -7.61
C VAL A 241 7.25 15.77 -6.46
N LYS A 242 8.23 16.62 -6.78
CA LYS A 242 9.08 17.33 -5.82
C LYS A 242 9.20 18.81 -6.15
N THR A 243 9.68 19.58 -5.18
CA THR A 243 10.20 20.94 -5.41
C THR A 243 11.70 20.86 -5.66
N VAL A 244 12.27 21.88 -6.32
CA VAL A 244 13.72 21.92 -6.61
C VAL A 244 14.57 21.79 -5.36
N SER A 245 14.13 22.38 -4.24
CA SER A 245 14.84 22.32 -2.95
C SER A 245 15.11 20.91 -2.45
N PHE A 246 14.33 19.91 -2.89
CA PHE A 246 14.56 18.52 -2.53
C PHE A 246 15.92 18.00 -3.01
N PHE A 247 16.40 18.49 -4.16
CA PHE A 247 17.64 18.03 -4.79
C PHE A 247 18.88 18.82 -4.37
N GLY A 248 18.72 19.89 -3.57
CA GLY A 248 19.82 20.76 -3.17
C GLY A 248 20.62 21.27 -4.37
N GLU A 249 21.95 21.12 -4.30
CA GLU A 249 22.89 21.58 -5.34
C GLU A 249 23.22 20.50 -6.41
N SER A 250 22.61 19.31 -6.32
CA SER A 250 22.98 18.15 -7.15
C SER A 250 22.69 18.31 -8.66
N LEU A 251 21.84 19.26 -9.05
CA LEU A 251 21.37 19.40 -10.43
C LEU A 251 22.27 20.26 -11.33
N LEU A 252 23.46 20.66 -10.85
CA LEU A 252 24.46 21.39 -11.66
C LEU A 252 23.85 22.55 -12.46
N TRP A 253 23.07 23.40 -11.80
CA TRP A 253 22.27 24.46 -12.42
C TRP A 253 23.07 25.45 -13.28
N SER A 254 24.37 25.60 -13.02
CA SER A 254 25.28 26.42 -13.83
C SER A 254 25.49 25.90 -15.25
N LEU A 255 25.20 24.60 -15.50
CA LEU A 255 25.29 23.97 -16.82
C LEU A 255 23.98 24.09 -17.61
N ASN A 256 22.90 24.58 -17.00
CA ASN A 256 21.63 24.81 -17.69
C ASN A 256 21.58 26.25 -18.23
N ASP A 257 21.63 26.37 -19.56
CA ASP A 257 21.62 27.64 -20.28
C ASP A 257 20.22 28.18 -20.61
N LYS A 258 19.14 27.48 -20.21
CA LYS A 258 17.76 27.83 -20.59
C LYS A 258 16.91 28.35 -19.44
N PHE A 259 17.05 27.78 -18.25
CA PHE A 259 16.27 28.16 -17.07
C PHE A 259 17.01 27.84 -15.78
N GLN A 260 16.54 28.40 -14.67
CA GLN A 260 17.12 28.20 -13.35
C GLN A 260 16.10 27.67 -12.34
N ALA A 261 16.58 27.27 -11.17
CA ALA A 261 15.75 26.74 -10.08
C ALA A 261 14.54 27.62 -9.74
N SER A 262 14.68 28.95 -9.84
CA SER A 262 13.63 29.93 -9.55
C SER A 262 12.49 29.94 -10.56
N ASP A 263 12.69 29.38 -11.76
CA ASP A 263 11.70 29.33 -12.84
C ASP A 263 10.84 28.07 -12.76
N VAL A 264 11.33 27.07 -12.02
CA VAL A 264 10.70 25.77 -11.85
C VAL A 264 9.75 25.79 -10.65
N ARG A 265 8.52 25.37 -10.88
CA ARG A 265 7.51 25.12 -9.85
C ARG A 265 7.65 23.72 -9.27
N TYR A 266 7.70 22.70 -10.13
CA TYR A 266 7.78 21.29 -9.73
C TYR A 266 8.78 20.52 -10.58
N VAL A 267 9.25 19.40 -10.03
CA VAL A 267 10.10 18.41 -10.68
C VAL A 267 9.37 17.08 -10.64
N LEU A 268 9.16 16.46 -11.80
CA LEU A 268 8.72 15.07 -11.89
C LEU A 268 9.94 14.17 -11.77
N ASN A 269 9.87 13.22 -10.85
CA ASN A 269 11.02 12.46 -10.40
C ASN A 269 10.79 10.98 -10.66
N SER A 270 11.23 10.52 -11.84
CA SER A 270 11.22 9.11 -12.24
C SER A 270 12.55 8.43 -11.86
N PRO A 271 12.69 7.10 -11.95
CA PRO A 271 13.94 6.41 -11.61
C PRO A 271 15.17 6.91 -12.39
N THR A 272 15.02 7.19 -13.67
CA THR A 272 16.14 7.51 -14.58
C THR A 272 16.22 8.98 -14.98
N GLU A 273 15.12 9.73 -14.85
CA GLU A 273 15.02 11.08 -15.41
C GLU A 273 14.27 12.05 -14.48
N LEU A 274 14.61 13.33 -14.58
CA LEU A 274 13.82 14.42 -14.01
C LEU A 274 13.23 15.29 -15.12
N LEU A 275 11.93 15.54 -15.06
CA LEU A 275 11.25 16.54 -15.89
C LEU A 275 10.91 17.77 -15.06
N PHE A 276 10.98 18.95 -15.66
CA PHE A 276 10.81 20.22 -14.94
C PHE A 276 9.54 20.93 -15.40
N ILE A 277 8.78 21.45 -14.44
CA ILE A 277 7.51 22.14 -14.68
C ILE A 277 7.68 23.62 -14.32
N GLY A 278 7.41 24.51 -15.27
CA GLY A 278 7.48 25.96 -15.10
C GLY A 278 6.37 26.55 -14.21
N LYS A 279 6.50 27.83 -13.89
CA LYS A 279 5.50 28.58 -13.09
C LYS A 279 4.09 28.57 -13.70
N ASP A 280 3.99 28.45 -15.02
CA ASP A 280 2.78 28.36 -15.83
C ASP A 280 2.27 26.91 -16.02
N TYR A 281 2.89 25.94 -15.34
CA TYR A 281 2.59 24.50 -15.40
C TYR A 281 2.96 23.79 -16.70
N LYS A 282 3.68 24.43 -17.62
CA LYS A 282 4.21 23.75 -18.82
C LYS A 282 5.54 23.05 -18.51
N TYR A 283 5.83 22.01 -19.27
CA TYR A 283 7.15 21.39 -19.26
C TYR A 283 8.23 22.36 -19.75
N MET A 284 9.41 22.26 -19.15
CA MET A 284 10.61 23.02 -19.53
C MET A 284 11.38 22.30 -20.65
N PRO A 285 12.20 23.02 -21.45
CA PRO A 285 12.85 22.46 -22.64
C PRO A 285 14.01 21.48 -22.35
N TYR A 286 14.40 21.30 -21.08
CA TYR A 286 15.39 20.29 -20.68
C TYR A 286 14.84 19.35 -19.62
N ALA A 287 15.26 18.10 -19.73
CA ALA A 287 15.21 17.08 -18.69
C ALA A 287 16.60 16.89 -18.08
N TYR A 288 16.67 16.16 -16.96
CA TYR A 288 17.93 15.75 -16.35
C TYR A 288 18.05 14.24 -16.34
N ASN A 289 19.05 13.72 -17.04
CA ASN A 289 19.38 12.30 -17.06
C ASN A 289 20.25 11.96 -15.85
N LYS A 290 19.75 11.09 -14.97
CA LYS A 290 20.42 10.77 -13.70
C LYS A 290 21.63 9.86 -13.86
N GLU A 291 21.64 9.02 -14.89
CA GLU A 291 22.71 8.06 -15.14
C GLU A 291 23.97 8.76 -15.66
N THR A 292 23.78 9.66 -16.63
CA THR A 292 24.86 10.44 -17.25
C THR A 292 25.15 11.75 -16.52
N ASN A 293 24.34 12.08 -15.50
CA ASN A 293 24.43 13.30 -14.70
C ASN A 293 24.47 14.57 -15.57
N SER A 294 23.55 14.65 -16.53
CA SER A 294 23.56 15.69 -17.57
C SER A 294 22.17 16.23 -17.90
N TRP A 295 22.12 17.50 -18.33
CA TRP A 295 20.94 18.12 -18.91
C TRP A 295 20.79 17.67 -20.36
N ILE A 296 19.58 17.24 -20.74
CA ILE A 296 19.27 16.81 -22.10
C ILE A 296 18.07 17.56 -22.64
N ALA A 297 18.02 17.75 -23.96
CA ALA A 297 16.87 18.32 -24.65
C ALA A 297 15.62 17.46 -24.42
N ASP A 298 14.53 18.09 -23.98
CA ASP A 298 13.23 17.46 -23.83
C ASP A 298 12.18 18.16 -24.70
N SER A 299 11.25 17.38 -25.23
CA SER A 299 10.25 17.84 -26.20
C SER A 299 8.83 17.94 -25.64
N HIS A 300 8.65 17.68 -24.33
CA HIS A 300 7.35 17.88 -23.71
C HIS A 300 7.00 19.37 -23.66
N THR A 301 5.77 19.70 -24.03
CA THR A 301 5.26 21.08 -24.05
C THR A 301 3.87 21.21 -23.44
N GLN A 302 3.29 20.09 -22.99
CA GLN A 302 1.95 20.02 -22.44
C GLN A 302 1.86 20.81 -21.11
N ASN A 303 0.64 21.21 -20.74
CA ASN A 303 0.40 21.71 -19.39
C ASN A 303 0.23 20.52 -18.43
N TRP A 304 1.24 20.29 -17.59
CA TRP A 304 1.29 19.19 -16.63
C TRP A 304 0.07 19.17 -15.70
N LEU A 305 -0.37 20.32 -15.19
CA LEU A 305 -1.48 20.37 -14.25
C LEU A 305 -2.79 19.87 -14.87
N THR A 306 -3.02 20.20 -16.14
CA THR A 306 -4.25 19.82 -16.86
C THR A 306 -4.21 18.42 -17.47
N SER A 307 -3.02 17.93 -17.84
CA SER A 307 -2.88 16.69 -18.61
C SER A 307 -2.33 15.52 -17.80
N CYS A 308 -1.56 15.77 -16.73
CA CYS A 308 -0.75 14.75 -16.06
C CYS A 308 -0.98 14.70 -14.54
N ALA A 309 -1.14 15.84 -13.88
CA ALA A 309 -1.15 15.94 -12.42
C ALA A 309 -2.21 15.05 -11.76
N LYS A 310 -3.34 14.78 -12.43
CA LYS A 310 -4.43 13.94 -11.91
C LYS A 310 -3.99 12.55 -11.44
N CYS A 311 -2.91 12.01 -12.01
CA CYS A 311 -2.30 10.74 -11.60
C CYS A 311 -1.05 10.92 -10.70
N HIS A 312 -0.49 12.13 -10.58
CA HIS A 312 0.80 12.39 -9.94
C HIS A 312 0.70 13.12 -8.58
N VAL A 313 -0.51 13.50 -8.14
CA VAL A 313 -0.74 14.21 -6.86
C VAL A 313 -1.89 13.58 -6.08
N THR A 314 -1.99 13.93 -4.79
CA THR A 314 -3.03 13.44 -3.87
C THR A 314 -3.76 14.60 -3.21
N GLY A 315 -5.02 14.36 -2.84
CA GLY A 315 -5.72 15.22 -1.89
C GLY A 315 -6.62 16.31 -2.48
N TYR A 316 -6.97 16.20 -3.76
CA TYR A 316 -7.96 17.09 -4.39
C TYR A 316 -9.39 16.51 -4.30
N PRO A 317 -10.43 17.36 -4.46
CA PRO A 317 -11.82 16.92 -4.41
C PRO A 317 -12.21 15.99 -5.58
N GLY A 318 -13.08 15.02 -5.31
CA GLY A 318 -13.61 14.10 -6.32
C GLY A 318 -12.74 12.86 -6.55
N PRO A 319 -13.01 12.08 -7.61
CA PRO A 319 -12.22 10.90 -7.96
C PRO A 319 -10.80 11.30 -8.39
N ASN A 320 -9.82 10.47 -8.05
CA ASN A 320 -8.45 10.61 -8.54
C ASN A 320 -8.13 9.67 -9.70
N GLY A 321 -6.95 9.84 -10.32
CA GLY A 321 -6.52 9.06 -11.48
C GLY A 321 -6.96 9.71 -12.81
N ALA A 322 -7.17 8.89 -13.83
CA ALA A 322 -7.39 9.31 -15.22
C ALA A 322 -8.60 10.24 -15.40
N THR A 323 -9.58 10.20 -14.50
CA THR A 323 -10.79 11.04 -14.49
C THR A 323 -10.71 12.24 -13.54
N GLY A 324 -9.61 12.38 -12.80
CA GLY A 324 -9.46 13.39 -11.77
C GLY A 324 -9.19 14.80 -12.31
N THR A 325 -9.56 15.81 -11.51
CA THR A 325 -9.36 17.24 -11.83
C THR A 325 -8.65 17.94 -10.65
N PRO A 326 -7.31 18.00 -10.65
CA PRO A 326 -6.52 18.50 -9.53
C PRO A 326 -6.41 20.03 -9.47
N TYR A 327 -7.23 20.76 -10.23
CA TYR A 327 -7.15 22.21 -10.38
C TYR A 327 -8.52 22.85 -10.61
N SER A 328 -8.59 24.16 -10.40
CA SER A 328 -9.61 25.01 -11.00
C SER A 328 -8.97 26.17 -11.76
N VAL A 329 -9.71 26.79 -12.67
CA VAL A 329 -9.25 27.93 -13.46
C VAL A 329 -9.97 29.19 -12.98
N VAL A 330 -9.22 30.24 -12.67
CA VAL A 330 -9.73 31.56 -12.31
C VAL A 330 -9.22 32.56 -13.34
N GLY A 331 -10.05 32.88 -14.32
CA GLY A 331 -9.66 33.67 -15.49
C GLY A 331 -8.62 32.92 -16.33
N ASN A 332 -7.39 33.42 -16.33
CA ASN A 332 -6.23 32.81 -17.01
C ASN A 332 -5.20 32.20 -16.03
N THR A 333 -5.53 32.11 -14.75
CA THR A 333 -4.66 31.54 -13.72
C THR A 333 -5.21 30.22 -13.18
N TYR A 334 -4.31 29.32 -12.78
CA TYR A 334 -4.68 28.05 -12.17
C TYR A 334 -4.64 28.15 -10.65
N LYS A 335 -5.61 27.50 -10.00
CA LYS A 335 -5.59 27.19 -8.58
C LYS A 335 -5.39 25.69 -8.41
N GLU A 336 -4.31 25.30 -7.74
CA GLU A 336 -4.06 23.92 -7.33
C GLU A 336 -5.08 23.50 -6.27
N LEU A 337 -5.69 22.33 -6.44
CA LEU A 337 -6.67 21.79 -5.48
C LEU A 337 -6.12 20.61 -4.67
N PHE A 338 -4.98 20.05 -5.06
CA PHE A 338 -4.32 18.96 -4.35
C PHE A 338 -3.62 19.48 -3.08
N THR A 339 -3.44 18.60 -2.10
CA THR A 339 -2.85 18.95 -0.79
C THR A 339 -1.58 18.17 -0.49
N GLU A 340 -1.24 17.17 -1.31
CA GLU A 340 -0.02 16.38 -1.20
C GLU A 340 0.61 16.14 -2.58
N LEU A 341 1.93 16.33 -2.66
CA LEU A 341 2.74 16.06 -3.85
C LEU A 341 3.08 14.57 -3.93
N GLY A 342 2.98 13.99 -5.12
CA GLY A 342 3.17 12.56 -5.32
C GLY A 342 1.90 11.76 -5.00
N ILE A 343 2.03 10.43 -5.10
CA ILE A 343 0.97 9.48 -4.81
C ILE A 343 1.11 9.06 -3.34
N GLY A 344 0.38 9.74 -2.46
CA GLY A 344 0.33 9.45 -1.03
C GLY A 344 -0.58 8.27 -0.66
N CYS A 345 -0.65 7.92 0.63
CA CYS A 345 -1.49 6.82 1.13
C CYS A 345 -2.95 6.95 0.66
N GLU A 346 -3.47 8.17 0.72
CA GLU A 346 -4.87 8.50 0.46
C GLU A 346 -5.22 8.50 -1.04
N SER A 347 -4.24 8.35 -1.94
CA SER A 347 -4.53 8.06 -3.35
C SER A 347 -5.17 6.68 -3.53
N CYS A 348 -4.87 5.73 -2.64
CA CYS A 348 -5.45 4.38 -2.68
C CYS A 348 -6.52 4.21 -1.58
N HIS A 349 -6.22 4.68 -0.36
CA HIS A 349 -7.09 4.51 0.80
C HIS A 349 -8.25 5.52 0.89
N GLY A 350 -8.32 6.48 -0.04
CA GLY A 350 -9.31 7.55 -0.03
C GLY A 350 -9.05 8.60 1.06
N PRO A 351 -9.94 9.60 1.20
CA PRO A 351 -9.80 10.66 2.20
C PRO A 351 -9.79 10.09 3.62
N GLY A 352 -8.72 10.35 4.37
CA GLY A 352 -8.43 9.72 5.65
C GLY A 352 -8.37 10.68 6.83
N ALA A 353 -8.68 11.98 6.69
CA ALA A 353 -8.61 12.92 7.81
C ALA A 353 -9.51 12.52 8.99
N LEU A 354 -10.74 12.10 8.70
CA LEU A 354 -11.69 11.65 9.72
C LEU A 354 -11.20 10.36 10.40
N HIS A 355 -10.67 9.40 9.62
CA HIS A 355 -10.04 8.21 10.16
C HIS A 355 -8.83 8.54 11.04
N ALA A 356 -7.90 9.37 10.56
CA ALA A 356 -6.71 9.77 11.31
C ALA A 356 -7.06 10.47 12.64
N ALA A 357 -8.18 11.19 12.69
CA ALA A 357 -8.66 11.85 13.89
C ALA A 357 -9.37 10.91 14.88
N THR A 358 -9.71 9.68 14.51
CA THR A 358 -10.60 8.81 15.31
C THR A 358 -10.11 7.38 15.44
N GLY A 359 -9.19 6.92 14.60
CA GLY A 359 -8.85 5.50 14.47
C GLY A 359 -10.02 4.61 14.04
N ASP A 360 -11.13 5.18 13.55
CA ASP A 360 -12.31 4.42 13.12
C ASP A 360 -12.04 3.77 11.76
N PRO A 361 -11.94 2.44 11.65
CA PRO A 361 -11.63 1.76 10.40
C PRO A 361 -12.78 1.84 9.39
N THR A 362 -13.99 2.28 9.76
CA THR A 362 -15.11 2.50 8.82
C THR A 362 -15.01 3.83 8.07
N LYS A 363 -13.98 4.64 8.34
CA LYS A 363 -13.75 5.95 7.72
C LYS A 363 -12.53 5.96 6.82
N ILE A 364 -12.04 4.78 6.42
CA ILE A 364 -10.93 4.59 5.50
C ILE A 364 -11.18 3.33 4.67
N LEU A 365 -10.72 3.30 3.42
CA LEU A 365 -10.82 2.12 2.58
C LEU A 365 -9.79 1.07 3.02
N GLY A 366 -10.24 -0.16 3.21
CA GLY A 366 -9.42 -1.33 3.51
C GLY A 366 -9.85 -2.55 2.70
N VAL A 367 -9.40 -3.74 3.11
CA VAL A 367 -9.70 -5.01 2.40
C VAL A 367 -11.21 -5.24 2.28
N LYS A 368 -11.97 -4.91 3.32
CA LYS A 368 -13.45 -5.02 3.33
C LYS A 368 -14.13 -4.19 2.24
N ASP A 369 -13.47 -3.13 1.76
CA ASP A 369 -13.97 -2.20 0.75
C ASP A 369 -13.46 -2.58 -0.66
N GLY A 370 -12.77 -3.72 -0.80
CA GLY A 370 -12.24 -4.18 -2.08
C GLY A 370 -10.99 -3.44 -2.54
N ILE A 371 -10.20 -2.85 -1.61
CA ILE A 371 -8.99 -2.09 -1.98
C ILE A 371 -7.93 -2.93 -2.71
N ALA A 372 -7.95 -4.26 -2.52
CA ALA A 372 -7.06 -5.20 -3.20
C ALA A 372 -7.46 -5.47 -4.67
N THR A 373 -8.60 -4.94 -5.15
CA THR A 373 -8.95 -4.98 -6.57
C THR A 373 -7.96 -4.19 -7.41
N SER A 374 -7.71 -4.66 -8.64
CA SER A 374 -6.81 -3.96 -9.58
C SER A 374 -7.31 -2.57 -9.98
N ALA A 375 -8.61 -2.31 -9.88
CA ALA A 375 -9.22 -1.00 -10.09
C ALA A 375 -8.61 0.11 -9.22
N THR A 376 -8.10 -0.23 -8.03
CA THR A 376 -7.35 0.71 -7.18
C THR A 376 -6.11 1.26 -7.89
N CYS A 377 -5.44 0.45 -8.70
CA CYS A 377 -4.23 0.80 -9.45
C CYS A 377 -4.55 1.30 -10.86
N GLU A 378 -5.51 0.67 -11.54
CA GLU A 378 -5.84 0.87 -12.97
C GLU A 378 -6.33 2.29 -13.28
N LYS A 379 -6.87 3.01 -12.29
CA LYS A 379 -7.20 4.43 -12.45
C LYS A 379 -6.00 5.30 -12.84
N CYS A 380 -4.77 4.86 -12.57
CA CYS A 380 -3.54 5.50 -13.04
C CYS A 380 -2.72 4.61 -13.98
N HIS A 381 -2.80 3.29 -13.79
CA HIS A 381 -2.10 2.27 -14.58
C HIS A 381 -3.07 1.61 -15.57
N GLU A 382 -3.60 2.38 -16.51
CA GLU A 382 -4.76 1.98 -17.32
C GLU A 382 -4.47 0.87 -18.36
N GLY A 383 -3.21 0.46 -18.51
CA GLY A 383 -2.78 -0.56 -19.46
C GLY A 383 -2.46 -0.03 -20.87
N ALA A 384 -2.81 1.22 -21.17
CA ALA A 384 -2.56 1.83 -22.48
C ALA A 384 -1.12 2.35 -22.58
N ASN A 385 -0.82 3.52 -21.99
CA ASN A 385 0.54 4.07 -21.94
C ASN A 385 1.23 3.75 -20.60
N HIS A 386 0.45 3.54 -19.54
CA HIS A 386 0.93 3.14 -18.22
C HIS A 386 0.66 1.64 -17.99
N ARG A 387 1.73 0.85 -17.84
CA ARG A 387 1.67 -0.62 -17.72
C ARG A 387 0.90 -1.06 -16.48
N GLY A 388 0.28 -2.24 -16.57
CA GLY A 388 -0.34 -2.98 -15.48
C GLY A 388 -1.74 -3.44 -15.83
N GLY A 389 -2.64 -2.50 -16.16
CA GLY A 389 -4.06 -2.78 -16.41
C GLY A 389 -4.33 -3.78 -17.54
N GLU A 390 -3.43 -3.92 -18.51
CA GLU A 390 -3.63 -4.84 -19.64
C GLU A 390 -3.68 -6.33 -19.24
N TYR A 391 -3.33 -6.66 -18.00
CA TYR A 391 -3.23 -8.04 -17.50
C TYR A 391 -4.57 -8.78 -17.42
N ASN A 392 -5.67 -8.06 -17.29
CA ASN A 392 -7.03 -8.60 -17.18
C ASN A 392 -7.94 -8.18 -18.37
N ASP A 393 -7.38 -7.50 -19.36
CA ASP A 393 -8.13 -6.96 -20.48
C ASP A 393 -8.63 -8.03 -21.45
N GLN A 394 -9.62 -7.64 -22.26
CA GLN A 394 -10.03 -8.39 -23.44
C GLN A 394 -9.23 -7.91 -24.66
N TYR A 395 -8.67 -8.85 -25.41
CA TYR A 395 -7.87 -8.53 -26.57
C TYR A 395 -8.03 -9.56 -27.70
N SER A 396 -7.77 -9.10 -28.92
CA SER A 396 -7.62 -9.94 -30.11
C SER A 396 -6.15 -9.98 -30.51
N ILE A 397 -5.67 -11.15 -30.95
CA ILE A 397 -4.30 -11.35 -31.40
C ILE A 397 -4.34 -11.39 -32.93
N THR A 398 -3.52 -10.57 -33.57
CA THR A 398 -3.47 -10.49 -35.04
C THR A 398 -3.13 -11.86 -35.62
N GLY A 399 -3.95 -12.34 -36.56
CA GLY A 399 -3.79 -13.68 -37.15
C GLY A 399 -4.48 -14.81 -36.38
N ILE A 400 -5.13 -14.53 -35.25
CA ILE A 400 -5.94 -15.51 -34.49
C ILE A 400 -7.39 -15.01 -34.43
N THR A 401 -8.33 -15.84 -34.86
CA THR A 401 -9.76 -15.50 -34.86
C THR A 401 -10.31 -15.42 -33.43
N GLY A 402 -11.09 -14.38 -33.15
CA GLY A 402 -11.78 -14.17 -31.88
C GLY A 402 -11.02 -13.30 -30.88
N THR A 403 -11.57 -13.17 -29.68
CA THR A 403 -10.98 -12.42 -28.56
C THR A 403 -10.75 -13.34 -27.37
N VAL A 404 -9.73 -13.02 -26.58
CA VAL A 404 -9.44 -13.71 -25.32
C VAL A 404 -9.29 -12.69 -24.19
N TYR A 405 -9.55 -13.14 -22.96
CA TYR A 405 -9.23 -12.38 -21.76
C TYR A 405 -7.83 -12.71 -21.25
N GLY A 406 -7.19 -11.73 -20.62
CA GLY A 406 -6.02 -11.96 -19.76
C GLY A 406 -6.34 -13.00 -18.69
N LYS A 407 -5.68 -14.17 -18.76
CA LYS A 407 -6.06 -15.33 -17.94
C LYS A 407 -5.84 -15.13 -16.43
N HIS A 408 -4.87 -14.31 -16.05
CA HIS A 408 -4.68 -13.93 -14.64
C HIS A 408 -5.89 -13.15 -14.10
N GLY A 409 -6.53 -12.31 -14.92
CA GLY A 409 -7.73 -11.56 -14.53
C GLY A 409 -8.96 -12.43 -14.24
N ILE A 410 -9.08 -13.58 -14.91
CA ILE A 410 -10.20 -14.53 -14.76
C ILE A 410 -9.83 -15.77 -13.92
N SER A 411 -8.74 -15.72 -13.15
CA SER A 411 -8.20 -16.87 -12.43
C SER A 411 -9.21 -17.51 -11.46
N LEU A 412 -9.93 -16.70 -10.67
CA LEU A 412 -10.93 -17.16 -9.72
C LEU A 412 -12.18 -17.69 -10.44
N GLN A 413 -12.66 -16.95 -11.44
CA GLN A 413 -13.85 -17.34 -12.21
C GLN A 413 -13.67 -18.73 -12.85
N THR A 414 -12.44 -19.02 -13.30
CA THR A 414 -12.07 -20.35 -13.82
C THR A 414 -12.35 -21.46 -12.81
N ILE A 415 -12.04 -21.26 -11.52
CA ILE A 415 -12.31 -22.25 -10.47
C ILE A 415 -13.80 -22.32 -10.13
N GLN A 416 -14.48 -21.16 -10.07
CA GLN A 416 -15.91 -21.10 -9.79
C GLN A 416 -16.77 -21.80 -10.85
N GLN A 417 -16.29 -21.82 -12.11
CA GLN A 417 -16.96 -22.48 -13.24
C GLN A 417 -16.52 -23.94 -13.44
N ASN A 418 -15.51 -24.41 -12.71
CA ASN A 418 -15.02 -25.78 -12.84
C ASN A 418 -15.83 -26.76 -11.98
N SER A 419 -16.25 -27.88 -12.54
CA SER A 419 -17.01 -28.93 -11.82
C SER A 419 -16.25 -29.55 -10.65
N HIS A 420 -14.92 -29.49 -10.66
CA HIS A 420 -14.03 -29.97 -9.60
C HIS A 420 -13.40 -28.81 -8.80
N GLY A 421 -13.91 -27.58 -8.96
CA GLY A 421 -13.40 -26.41 -8.26
C GLY A 421 -13.52 -26.56 -6.74
N SER A 422 -12.43 -26.28 -6.03
CA SER A 422 -12.38 -26.38 -4.57
C SER A 422 -11.56 -25.24 -3.97
N VAL A 423 -11.61 -25.11 -2.63
CA VAL A 423 -10.89 -24.06 -1.91
C VAL A 423 -9.38 -24.21 -2.05
N SER A 424 -8.83 -25.43 -2.13
CA SER A 424 -7.38 -25.63 -2.27
C SER A 424 -6.84 -25.09 -3.59
N CYS A 425 -7.67 -24.98 -4.64
CA CYS A 425 -7.28 -24.38 -5.91
C CYS A 425 -6.97 -22.87 -5.76
N LEU A 426 -7.49 -22.21 -4.72
CA LEU A 426 -7.40 -20.77 -4.56
C LEU A 426 -6.01 -20.26 -4.16
N GLU A 427 -5.11 -21.15 -3.73
CA GLU A 427 -3.72 -20.80 -3.43
C GLU A 427 -3.03 -20.08 -4.59
N CYS A 428 -3.35 -20.48 -5.83
CA CYS A 428 -2.83 -19.87 -7.05
C CYS A 428 -3.88 -19.07 -7.83
N HIS A 429 -5.15 -19.05 -7.40
CA HIS A 429 -6.26 -18.51 -8.20
C HIS A 429 -6.98 -17.33 -7.55
N SER A 430 -6.72 -16.97 -6.28
CA SER A 430 -7.40 -15.87 -5.60
C SER A 430 -6.50 -15.03 -4.70
N GLN A 431 -6.58 -13.70 -4.85
CA GLN A 431 -5.86 -12.75 -4.01
C GLN A 431 -6.39 -12.74 -2.57
N ASP A 432 -7.70 -12.65 -2.41
CA ASP A 432 -8.33 -12.55 -1.09
C ASP A 432 -8.25 -13.85 -0.29
N TYR A 433 -8.16 -15.01 -0.95
CA TYR A 433 -7.77 -16.28 -0.31
C TYR A 433 -6.36 -16.24 0.24
N ARG A 434 -5.37 -15.82 -0.57
CA ARG A 434 -3.96 -15.79 -0.14
C ARG A 434 -3.73 -14.87 1.05
N ASP A 435 -4.34 -13.69 1.04
CA ASP A 435 -4.27 -12.75 2.17
C ASP A 435 -4.96 -13.31 3.43
N ALA A 436 -6.11 -13.98 3.27
CA ALA A 436 -6.84 -14.60 4.38
C ALA A 436 -6.09 -15.79 4.98
N LEU A 437 -5.49 -16.64 4.13
CA LEU A 437 -4.66 -17.76 4.56
C LEU A 437 -3.43 -17.28 5.34
N ASP A 438 -2.69 -16.31 4.81
CA ASP A 438 -1.52 -15.72 5.50
C ASP A 438 -1.92 -15.12 6.86
N SER A 439 -3.07 -14.43 6.92
CA SER A 439 -3.62 -13.90 8.17
C SER A 439 -3.98 -15.01 9.16
N TYR A 440 -4.59 -16.10 8.69
CA TYR A 440 -4.94 -17.25 9.51
C TYR A 440 -3.68 -17.93 10.08
N LEU A 441 -2.66 -18.19 9.26
CA LEU A 441 -1.43 -18.85 9.70
C LEU A 441 -0.64 -18.00 10.71
N LYS A 442 -0.63 -16.67 10.54
CA LYS A 442 -0.03 -15.74 11.51
C LYS A 442 -0.77 -15.72 12.84
N ALA A 443 -2.10 -15.78 12.82
CA ALA A 443 -2.93 -15.83 14.02
C ALA A 443 -2.86 -17.19 14.71
N ASN A 444 -2.62 -18.27 13.96
CA ASN A 444 -2.65 -19.63 14.46
C ASN A 444 -1.33 -20.38 14.14
N PRO A 445 -0.21 -20.07 14.83
CA PRO A 445 1.06 -20.76 14.60
C PRO A 445 0.93 -22.28 14.76
N GLY A 446 1.52 -23.04 13.84
CA GLY A 446 1.46 -24.52 13.82
C GLY A 446 0.23 -25.10 13.12
N LYS A 447 -0.67 -24.27 12.58
CA LYS A 447 -1.73 -24.69 11.66
C LYS A 447 -1.25 -24.71 10.21
N THR A 448 -1.99 -25.39 9.35
CA THR A 448 -1.70 -25.60 7.93
C THR A 448 -2.76 -24.95 7.02
N ALA A 449 -2.48 -24.89 5.72
CA ALA A 449 -3.47 -24.44 4.73
C ALA A 449 -4.71 -25.33 4.68
N ALA A 450 -4.56 -26.64 4.93
CA ALA A 450 -5.69 -27.57 5.01
C ALA A 450 -6.63 -27.23 6.18
N ASP A 451 -6.08 -26.82 7.33
CA ASP A 451 -6.88 -26.39 8.49
C ASP A 451 -7.67 -25.12 8.17
N PHE A 452 -7.08 -24.18 7.43
CA PHE A 452 -7.79 -22.97 6.98
C PHE A 452 -8.92 -23.31 6.02
N ASN A 453 -8.69 -24.20 5.05
CA ASN A 453 -9.68 -24.60 4.05
C ASN A 453 -10.95 -25.18 4.68
N ALA A 454 -10.85 -25.81 5.85
CA ALA A 454 -12.00 -26.32 6.60
C ALA A 454 -12.89 -25.20 7.20
N THR A 455 -12.42 -23.95 7.24
CA THR A 455 -13.13 -22.80 7.86
C THR A 455 -13.89 -21.93 6.85
N VAL A 456 -13.67 -22.12 5.55
CA VAL A 456 -14.15 -21.23 4.48
C VAL A 456 -14.81 -22.02 3.35
N LYS A 457 -15.57 -21.33 2.51
CA LYS A 457 -16.15 -21.86 1.27
C LYS A 457 -15.59 -21.13 0.06
N LEU A 458 -15.57 -21.81 -1.09
CA LEU A 458 -15.15 -21.21 -2.37
C LEU A 458 -15.90 -19.91 -2.69
N SER A 459 -17.19 -19.85 -2.34
CA SER A 459 -18.07 -18.69 -2.55
C SER A 459 -17.72 -17.46 -1.70
N ASP A 460 -16.87 -17.60 -0.69
CA ASP A 460 -16.50 -16.50 0.21
C ASP A 460 -15.53 -15.53 -0.47
N PHE A 461 -14.79 -16.02 -1.46
CA PHE A 461 -13.74 -15.30 -2.19
C PHE A 461 -14.26 -14.69 -3.48
N LYS A 462 -13.78 -13.49 -3.80
CA LYS A 462 -14.31 -12.61 -4.84
C LYS A 462 -13.23 -12.06 -5.77
N LEU A 463 -11.95 -12.20 -5.43
CA LEU A 463 -10.85 -11.65 -6.21
C LEU A 463 -10.00 -12.77 -6.83
N GLY A 464 -9.79 -12.67 -8.14
CA GLY A 464 -8.73 -13.42 -8.83
C GLY A 464 -7.34 -12.90 -8.48
N ILE A 465 -6.36 -13.15 -9.34
CA ILE A 465 -5.06 -12.51 -9.27
C ILE A 465 -5.21 -11.02 -9.58
N THR A 466 -4.51 -10.18 -8.82
CA THR A 466 -4.56 -8.71 -8.92
C THR A 466 -3.17 -8.11 -8.91
N CYS A 467 -3.07 -6.80 -9.11
CA CYS A 467 -1.80 -6.07 -9.02
C CYS A 467 -1.06 -6.39 -7.72
N VAL A 468 -1.77 -6.43 -6.58
CA VAL A 468 -1.16 -6.61 -5.27
C VAL A 468 -0.80 -8.07 -4.96
N THR A 469 -1.18 -9.02 -5.81
CA THR A 469 -0.69 -10.40 -5.73
C THR A 469 0.81 -10.46 -6.00
N CYS A 470 1.28 -9.66 -6.97
CA CYS A 470 2.67 -9.62 -7.41
C CYS A 470 3.45 -8.43 -6.83
N HIS A 471 2.80 -7.27 -6.73
CA HIS A 471 3.41 -6.02 -6.26
C HIS A 471 3.02 -5.71 -4.81
N SER A 472 3.99 -5.22 -4.05
CA SER A 472 3.76 -4.62 -2.73
C SER A 472 3.37 -3.15 -2.92
N PRO A 473 2.20 -2.68 -2.49
CA PRO A 473 1.83 -1.26 -2.61
C PRO A 473 2.59 -0.36 -1.63
N HIS A 474 3.32 -0.93 -0.68
CA HIS A 474 3.83 -0.21 0.50
C HIS A 474 5.35 -0.17 0.63
N SER A 475 6.08 -0.96 -0.16
CA SER A 475 7.55 -1.03 -0.06
C SER A 475 8.19 -1.73 -1.25
N GLU A 476 9.41 -1.32 -1.57
CA GLU A 476 10.37 -2.04 -2.41
C GLU A 476 11.22 -2.97 -1.52
N LYS A 477 11.47 -4.20 -1.98
CA LYS A 477 12.22 -5.23 -1.23
C LYS A 477 13.58 -5.56 -1.84
N GLY A 478 13.93 -4.95 -2.97
CA GLY A 478 15.19 -5.16 -3.68
C GLY A 478 15.05 -5.97 -4.97
N TYR A 479 13.83 -6.31 -5.37
CA TYR A 479 13.55 -7.07 -6.61
C TYR A 479 13.19 -6.17 -7.79
N GLY A 480 13.05 -4.86 -7.55
CA GLY A 480 12.63 -3.90 -8.55
C GLY A 480 11.12 -3.89 -8.72
N SER A 481 10.58 -2.76 -9.21
CA SER A 481 9.15 -2.57 -9.49
C SER A 481 8.21 -2.93 -8.32
N GLN A 482 8.71 -2.88 -7.08
CA GLN A 482 8.03 -3.31 -5.86
C GLN A 482 7.51 -4.74 -5.91
N LEU A 483 8.17 -5.65 -6.63
CA LEU A 483 7.81 -7.07 -6.65
C LEU A 483 7.98 -7.70 -5.27
N ARG A 484 7.15 -8.71 -4.98
CA ARG A 484 7.18 -9.42 -3.69
C ARG A 484 8.31 -10.43 -3.56
N ASN A 485 8.74 -11.00 -4.68
CA ASN A 485 9.82 -11.97 -4.87
C ASN A 485 10.59 -11.61 -6.16
N ASP A 486 11.73 -12.26 -6.41
CA ASP A 486 12.39 -12.16 -7.72
C ASP A 486 11.47 -12.70 -8.83
N PRO A 487 11.66 -12.25 -10.10
CA PRO A 487 10.71 -12.53 -11.17
C PRO A 487 10.46 -14.02 -11.44
N ASN A 488 11.51 -14.85 -11.48
CA ASN A 488 11.35 -16.28 -11.75
C ASN A 488 10.64 -16.99 -10.61
N THR A 489 11.05 -16.75 -9.36
CA THR A 489 10.39 -17.32 -8.18
C THR A 489 8.92 -16.90 -8.14
N LEU A 490 8.61 -15.63 -8.41
CA LEU A 490 7.25 -15.13 -8.41
C LEU A 490 6.34 -15.89 -9.40
N CYS A 491 6.83 -16.19 -10.60
CA CYS A 491 6.09 -17.00 -11.57
C CYS A 491 5.97 -18.47 -11.11
N MET A 492 7.09 -19.04 -10.65
CA MET A 492 7.20 -20.46 -10.26
C MET A 492 6.50 -20.80 -8.94
N ASP A 493 6.11 -19.78 -8.15
CA ASP A 493 5.25 -19.95 -6.97
C ASP A 493 3.85 -20.50 -7.33
N CYS A 494 3.40 -20.28 -8.57
CA CYS A 494 2.12 -20.81 -9.07
C CYS A 494 2.30 -21.78 -10.25
N HIS A 495 3.28 -21.53 -11.12
CA HIS A 495 3.52 -22.33 -12.32
C HIS A 495 4.48 -23.51 -12.04
N THR A 496 4.04 -24.40 -11.15
CA THR A 496 4.77 -25.60 -10.72
C THR A 496 3.84 -26.80 -10.73
N GLY A 497 4.33 -27.94 -11.22
CA GLY A 497 3.61 -29.20 -11.19
C GLY A 497 3.85 -30.04 -9.93
N GLU A 498 4.71 -29.56 -9.02
CA GLU A 498 5.25 -30.23 -7.82
C GLU A 498 4.48 -31.48 -7.37
N GLY A 499 5.17 -32.63 -7.33
CA GLY A 499 4.63 -33.90 -6.85
C GLY A 499 4.21 -34.91 -7.94
N PHE A 500 4.20 -34.53 -9.22
CA PHE A 500 4.04 -35.52 -10.29
C PHE A 500 5.25 -36.47 -10.37
N THR A 501 5.02 -37.69 -10.84
CA THR A 501 6.05 -38.73 -11.00
C THR A 501 6.03 -39.31 -12.40
N ALA A 502 6.99 -40.16 -12.74
CA ALA A 502 7.08 -40.81 -14.04
C ALA A 502 5.80 -41.60 -14.45
N THR A 503 4.92 -41.93 -13.51
CA THR A 503 3.67 -42.69 -13.75
C THR A 503 2.38 -41.88 -13.60
N SER A 504 2.46 -40.55 -13.49
CA SER A 504 1.29 -39.67 -13.35
C SER A 504 0.35 -39.69 -14.57
N GLY A 505 0.88 -40.00 -15.75
CA GLY A 505 0.15 -39.94 -17.02
C GLY A 505 -0.16 -38.52 -17.47
N SER A 506 -0.66 -38.38 -18.70
CA SER A 506 -0.90 -37.06 -19.31
C SER A 506 -1.95 -36.21 -18.57
N SER A 507 -2.90 -36.82 -17.87
CA SER A 507 -3.92 -36.12 -17.09
C SER A 507 -3.50 -35.82 -15.65
N GLY A 508 -2.35 -36.33 -15.19
CA GLY A 508 -1.85 -36.15 -13.82
C GLY A 508 -0.70 -35.14 -13.71
N VAL A 509 -0.37 -34.44 -14.80
CA VAL A 509 0.63 -33.36 -14.83
C VAL A 509 -0.09 -32.08 -15.21
N HIS A 510 0.02 -31.05 -14.37
CA HIS A 510 -0.58 -29.74 -14.61
C HIS A 510 0.49 -28.67 -14.44
N HIS A 511 0.53 -27.71 -15.39
CA HIS A 511 1.40 -26.54 -15.37
C HIS A 511 2.84 -26.77 -14.82
N PRO A 512 3.63 -27.70 -15.42
CA PRO A 512 4.96 -28.06 -14.95
C PRO A 512 6.05 -27.09 -15.43
N GLN A 513 5.73 -25.81 -15.63
CA GLN A 513 6.66 -24.86 -16.26
C GLN A 513 7.95 -24.70 -15.44
N LYS A 514 7.86 -24.64 -14.11
CA LYS A 514 9.04 -24.63 -13.22
C LYS A 514 9.95 -25.84 -13.48
N GLU A 515 9.40 -27.04 -13.46
CA GLU A 515 10.17 -28.28 -13.58
C GLU A 515 10.79 -28.43 -14.98
N VAL A 516 10.05 -28.06 -16.02
CA VAL A 516 10.55 -28.07 -17.40
C VAL A 516 11.64 -27.01 -17.61
N TYR A 517 11.38 -25.76 -17.20
CA TYR A 517 12.29 -24.65 -17.39
C TYR A 517 13.62 -24.84 -16.64
N THR A 518 13.55 -25.29 -15.38
CA THR A 518 14.73 -25.57 -14.55
C THR A 518 15.44 -26.87 -14.97
N GLY A 519 14.75 -27.73 -15.73
CA GLY A 519 15.26 -29.02 -16.18
C GLY A 519 15.27 -30.10 -15.10
N GLN A 520 14.39 -29.99 -14.10
CA GLN A 520 14.35 -30.85 -12.92
C GLN A 520 12.96 -31.45 -12.74
N LEU A 521 12.75 -32.68 -13.21
CA LEU A 521 11.43 -33.35 -13.17
C LEU A 521 11.18 -34.15 -11.89
N GLY A 522 12.19 -34.29 -11.03
CA GLY A 522 12.13 -35.08 -9.80
C GLY A 522 12.78 -36.47 -9.91
N SER A 523 13.06 -37.06 -8.75
CA SER A 523 13.89 -38.28 -8.64
C SER A 523 13.31 -39.50 -9.36
N SER A 524 11.98 -39.63 -9.46
CA SER A 524 11.33 -40.76 -10.12
C SER A 524 11.68 -40.91 -11.61
N PHE A 525 12.13 -39.83 -12.26
CA PHE A 525 12.50 -39.83 -13.68
C PHE A 525 13.91 -40.38 -13.96
N THR A 526 14.74 -40.52 -12.91
CA THR A 526 16.07 -41.13 -13.04
C THR A 526 15.99 -42.58 -13.52
N ALA A 527 14.95 -43.32 -13.10
CA ALA A 527 14.69 -44.69 -13.55
C ALA A 527 14.40 -44.80 -15.05
N LEU A 528 13.99 -43.70 -15.71
CA LEU A 528 13.75 -43.62 -17.15
C LEU A 528 15.02 -43.20 -17.92
N GLY A 529 16.14 -43.03 -17.21
CA GLY A 529 17.40 -42.56 -17.76
C GLY A 529 17.37 -41.09 -18.15
N ILE A 530 16.53 -40.28 -17.48
CA ILE A 530 16.55 -38.82 -17.58
C ILE A 530 17.40 -38.29 -16.41
N PRO A 531 18.45 -37.49 -16.64
CA PRO A 531 19.28 -36.94 -15.58
C PRO A 531 18.48 -36.10 -14.58
N GLU A 532 18.97 -36.00 -13.34
CA GLU A 532 18.35 -35.14 -12.31
C GLU A 532 18.25 -33.67 -12.73
N LYS A 533 19.17 -33.22 -13.60
CA LYS A 533 19.19 -31.87 -14.16
C LYS A 533 19.55 -31.90 -15.64
N VAL A 534 18.68 -31.33 -16.47
CA VAL A 534 18.93 -31.07 -17.89
C VAL A 534 18.99 -29.56 -18.11
N TYR A 535 20.20 -29.02 -18.20
CA TYR A 535 20.41 -27.58 -18.35
C TYR A 535 19.67 -27.02 -19.56
N ASN A 536 18.90 -25.97 -19.33
CA ASN A 536 18.14 -25.28 -20.36
C ASN A 536 19.08 -24.45 -21.25
N PRO A 537 19.13 -24.70 -22.57
CA PRO A 537 19.95 -23.90 -23.49
C PRO A 537 19.58 -22.41 -23.53
N MET A 538 18.34 -22.06 -23.18
CA MET A 538 17.87 -20.68 -23.04
C MET A 538 17.74 -20.26 -21.56
N GLY A 539 18.36 -21.00 -20.63
CA GLY A 539 18.20 -20.79 -19.19
C GLY A 539 18.78 -19.50 -18.63
N SER A 540 19.47 -18.69 -19.45
CA SER A 540 19.87 -17.33 -19.11
C SER A 540 18.73 -16.31 -19.23
N ALA A 541 17.64 -16.66 -19.93
CA ALA A 541 16.43 -15.86 -19.93
C ALA A 541 15.71 -15.95 -18.57
N GLU A 542 14.72 -15.11 -18.37
CA GLU A 542 13.76 -15.22 -17.28
C GLU A 542 12.35 -15.41 -17.87
N CYS A 543 11.40 -15.85 -17.04
CA CYS A 543 10.00 -15.93 -17.44
C CYS A 543 9.52 -14.60 -18.07
N ILE A 544 9.91 -13.48 -17.43
CA ILE A 544 9.54 -12.13 -17.85
C ILE A 544 10.24 -11.68 -19.15
N SER A 545 11.35 -12.29 -19.54
CA SER A 545 12.06 -11.94 -20.79
C SER A 545 11.20 -12.20 -22.01
N CYS A 546 10.44 -13.31 -22.00
CA CYS A 546 9.58 -13.71 -23.11
C CYS A 546 8.12 -13.27 -22.90
N HIS A 547 7.61 -13.38 -21.67
CA HIS A 547 6.20 -13.11 -21.37
C HIS A 547 5.89 -11.65 -21.07
N MET A 548 6.87 -10.86 -20.64
CA MET A 548 6.69 -9.45 -20.27
C MET A 548 7.73 -8.51 -20.90
N PRO A 549 7.99 -8.61 -22.23
CA PRO A 549 8.93 -7.70 -22.89
C PRO A 549 8.46 -6.25 -22.70
N ASN A 550 9.40 -5.35 -22.39
CA ASN A 550 9.13 -3.95 -22.08
C ASN A 550 8.14 -3.72 -20.91
N GLY A 551 7.98 -4.72 -20.03
CA GLY A 551 7.06 -4.65 -18.90
C GLY A 551 5.58 -4.76 -19.29
N TYR A 552 5.27 -5.27 -20.48
CA TYR A 552 3.90 -5.57 -20.86
C TYR A 552 3.31 -6.73 -20.04
N HIS A 553 2.07 -6.58 -19.59
CA HIS A 553 1.37 -7.58 -18.78
C HIS A 553 0.37 -8.42 -19.60
N TYR A 554 0.51 -8.50 -20.93
CA TYR A 554 -0.32 -9.38 -21.76
C TYR A 554 0.00 -10.88 -21.53
N PHE A 555 1.23 -11.19 -21.10
CA PHE A 555 1.77 -12.54 -20.90
C PHE A 555 1.78 -13.43 -22.15
N LYS A 556 1.51 -12.87 -23.33
CA LYS A 556 1.53 -13.59 -24.61
C LYS A 556 2.90 -13.47 -25.24
N PRO A 557 3.70 -14.55 -25.32
CA PRO A 557 4.98 -14.48 -25.99
C PRO A 557 4.75 -14.34 -27.50
N GLY A 558 5.52 -13.47 -28.15
CA GLY A 558 5.61 -13.43 -29.60
C GLY A 558 6.46 -14.59 -30.15
N THR A 559 6.14 -15.00 -31.37
CA THR A 559 6.84 -16.08 -32.08
C THR A 559 7.37 -15.62 -33.45
N PRO A 560 8.37 -14.70 -33.48
CA PRO A 560 8.98 -13.99 -32.36
C PRO A 560 8.28 -12.67 -32.00
N GLN A 561 7.50 -12.12 -32.93
CA GLN A 561 6.72 -10.90 -32.74
C GLN A 561 5.23 -11.24 -32.56
N ILE A 562 4.54 -10.44 -31.75
CA ILE A 562 3.09 -10.49 -31.62
C ILE A 562 2.50 -9.08 -31.75
N THR A 563 1.33 -9.00 -32.36
CA THR A 563 0.52 -7.77 -32.40
C THR A 563 -0.83 -8.03 -31.77
N ILE A 564 -1.14 -7.26 -30.73
CA ILE A 564 -2.35 -7.40 -29.93
C ILE A 564 -3.18 -6.13 -30.11
N ASN A 565 -4.46 -6.31 -30.44
CA ASN A 565 -5.45 -5.25 -30.39
C ASN A 565 -6.26 -5.40 -29.10
N ASN A 566 -5.96 -4.53 -28.13
CA ASN A 566 -6.65 -4.44 -26.86
C ASN A 566 -8.02 -3.79 -27.08
N VAL A 567 -9.07 -4.60 -26.93
CA VAL A 567 -10.45 -4.21 -27.21
C VAL A 567 -10.97 -3.31 -26.09
N THR A 568 -10.60 -3.58 -24.83
CA THR A 568 -10.98 -2.73 -23.69
C THR A 568 -10.51 -1.29 -23.90
N LEU A 569 -9.28 -1.11 -24.37
CA LEU A 569 -8.63 0.19 -24.51
C LEU A 569 -8.70 0.78 -25.92
N SER A 570 -9.25 0.03 -26.89
CA SER A 570 -9.25 0.38 -28.32
C SER A 570 -7.86 0.76 -28.83
N ARG A 571 -6.85 -0.06 -28.50
CA ARG A 571 -5.43 0.23 -28.79
C ARG A 571 -4.69 -0.99 -29.31
N THR A 572 -3.84 -0.78 -30.31
CA THR A 572 -2.91 -1.80 -30.81
C THR A 572 -1.53 -1.66 -30.19
N VAL A 573 -0.92 -2.80 -29.89
CA VAL A 573 0.45 -2.91 -29.38
C VAL A 573 1.20 -4.03 -30.12
N THR A 574 2.49 -3.82 -30.33
CA THR A 574 3.37 -4.79 -30.96
C THR A 574 4.66 -4.88 -30.16
N TYR A 575 5.14 -6.10 -29.93
CA TYR A 575 6.42 -6.35 -29.29
C TYR A 575 7.04 -7.66 -29.76
N ASN A 576 8.35 -7.80 -29.57
CA ASN A 576 9.13 -8.99 -29.87
C ASN A 576 9.60 -9.63 -28.56
N SER A 577 9.39 -10.93 -28.40
CA SER A 577 9.72 -11.69 -27.19
C SER A 577 11.09 -12.38 -27.25
N CYS A 578 11.78 -12.30 -28.39
CA CYS A 578 13.01 -13.07 -28.66
C CYS A 578 14.22 -12.16 -28.92
N SER A 579 13.99 -10.91 -29.33
CA SER A 579 15.03 -9.99 -29.84
C SER A 579 16.08 -9.54 -28.84
N THR A 580 15.92 -9.87 -27.55
CA THR A 580 16.98 -9.65 -26.56
C THR A 580 18.20 -10.52 -26.85
N CYS A 581 18.00 -11.72 -27.40
CA CYS A 581 19.06 -12.69 -27.66
C CYS A 581 19.14 -13.09 -29.14
N HIS A 582 18.01 -13.16 -29.83
CA HIS A 582 17.93 -13.52 -31.24
C HIS A 582 18.03 -12.28 -32.13
N ASP A 583 18.57 -12.45 -33.34
CA ASP A 583 18.61 -11.37 -34.32
C ASP A 583 17.21 -10.87 -34.67
N THR A 584 17.03 -9.55 -34.68
CA THR A 584 15.72 -8.92 -34.90
C THR A 584 15.14 -9.14 -36.30
N VAL A 585 15.97 -9.48 -37.29
CA VAL A 585 15.57 -9.60 -38.70
C VAL A 585 15.66 -11.05 -39.18
N GLY A 586 16.75 -11.75 -38.83
CA GLY A 586 17.07 -13.10 -39.27
C GLY A 586 16.37 -14.21 -38.49
N PHE A 587 15.87 -13.94 -37.28
CA PHE A 587 15.02 -14.88 -36.55
C PHE A 587 13.55 -14.51 -36.79
N ASP A 588 12.88 -15.25 -37.67
CA ASP A 588 11.52 -14.98 -38.13
C ASP A 588 10.49 -16.01 -37.61
N ALA A 589 9.22 -15.81 -37.99
CA ALA A 589 8.14 -16.71 -37.59
C ALA A 589 8.29 -18.12 -38.18
N ASN A 590 8.94 -18.28 -39.35
CA ASN A 590 9.15 -19.58 -39.96
C ASN A 590 10.17 -20.42 -39.16
N ALA A 591 11.23 -19.78 -38.66
CA ALA A 591 12.22 -20.43 -37.81
C ALA A 591 11.57 -20.97 -36.52
N VAL A 592 10.72 -20.17 -35.86
CA VAL A 592 9.98 -20.60 -34.67
C VAL A 592 8.98 -21.70 -35.01
N LYS A 593 8.19 -21.50 -36.08
CA LYS A 593 7.16 -22.45 -36.52
C LYS A 593 7.73 -23.83 -36.84
N THR A 594 8.89 -23.88 -37.47
CA THR A 594 9.58 -25.15 -37.78
C THR A 594 9.82 -25.98 -36.53
N TRP A 595 10.24 -25.34 -35.43
CA TRP A 595 10.41 -26.01 -34.14
C TRP A 595 9.07 -26.42 -33.54
N THR A 596 8.13 -25.48 -33.41
CA THR A 596 6.87 -25.71 -32.70
C THR A 596 6.04 -26.80 -33.38
N ASP A 597 5.92 -26.77 -34.71
CA ASP A 597 5.20 -27.79 -35.48
C ASP A 597 5.84 -29.18 -35.30
N SER A 598 7.18 -29.25 -35.27
CA SER A 598 7.88 -30.52 -35.04
C SER A 598 7.59 -31.10 -33.67
N VAL A 599 7.55 -30.28 -32.62
CA VAL A 599 7.24 -30.74 -31.26
C VAL A 599 5.78 -31.17 -31.15
N ASP A 600 4.86 -30.36 -31.67
CA ASP A 600 3.42 -30.64 -31.61
C ASP A 600 3.07 -31.93 -32.34
N ASN A 601 3.63 -32.16 -33.53
CA ASN A 601 3.41 -33.40 -34.28
C ASN A 601 3.88 -34.63 -33.51
N ARG A 602 5.06 -34.57 -32.87
CA ARG A 602 5.58 -35.70 -32.07
C ARG A 602 4.69 -35.98 -30.86
N VAL A 603 4.34 -34.96 -30.08
CA VAL A 603 3.44 -35.09 -28.92
C VAL A 603 2.10 -35.70 -29.34
N ASN A 604 1.48 -35.16 -30.38
CA ASN A 604 0.20 -35.63 -30.89
C ASN A 604 0.27 -37.09 -31.36
N ASN A 605 1.32 -37.47 -32.09
CA ASN A 605 1.49 -38.84 -32.55
C ASN A 605 1.63 -39.84 -31.41
N ILE A 606 2.40 -39.51 -30.37
CA ILE A 606 2.55 -40.37 -29.17
C ILE A 606 1.21 -40.50 -28.45
N LEU A 607 0.56 -39.37 -28.13
CA LEU A 607 -0.70 -39.38 -27.37
C LEU A 607 -1.85 -40.02 -28.16
N ASN A 608 -1.90 -39.85 -29.48
CA ASN A 608 -2.91 -40.50 -30.32
C ASN A 608 -2.69 -42.01 -30.39
N GLN A 609 -1.46 -42.50 -30.54
CA GLN A 609 -1.17 -43.93 -30.53
C GLN A 609 -1.50 -44.56 -29.18
N LEU A 610 -1.19 -43.88 -28.07
CA LEU A 610 -1.60 -44.34 -26.73
C LEU A 610 -3.13 -44.46 -26.61
N LYS A 611 -3.88 -43.48 -27.13
CA LYS A 611 -5.36 -43.50 -27.09
C LYS A 611 -6.02 -44.46 -28.08
N THR A 612 -5.31 -44.91 -29.11
CA THR A 612 -5.87 -45.73 -30.19
C THR A 612 -5.23 -47.11 -30.20
N THR A 613 -4.05 -47.24 -30.82
CA THR A 613 -3.32 -48.51 -30.97
C THR A 613 -3.01 -49.19 -29.65
N TYR A 614 -2.64 -48.43 -28.61
CA TYR A 614 -2.22 -48.97 -27.32
C TYR A 614 -3.25 -48.75 -26.19
N ALA A 615 -4.50 -48.45 -26.53
CA ALA A 615 -5.51 -48.03 -25.55
C ALA A 615 -5.76 -49.06 -24.44
N ALA A 616 -5.72 -50.35 -24.76
CA ALA A 616 -5.93 -51.43 -23.79
C ALA A 616 -4.80 -51.56 -22.75
N ALA A 617 -3.62 -51.01 -23.05
CA ALA A 617 -2.44 -51.08 -22.19
C ALA A 617 -2.40 -49.96 -21.13
N TYR A 618 -3.51 -49.28 -20.82
CA TYR A 618 -3.53 -48.12 -19.90
C TYR A 618 -3.00 -48.40 -18.48
N THR A 619 -2.99 -49.66 -18.04
CA THR A 619 -2.42 -50.09 -16.76
C THR A 619 -0.92 -50.41 -16.85
N ASP A 620 -0.40 -50.61 -18.06
CA ASP A 620 1.00 -50.95 -18.32
C ASP A 620 1.93 -49.80 -17.90
N THR A 621 3.09 -50.16 -17.38
CA THR A 621 4.02 -49.19 -16.83
C THR A 621 4.73 -48.39 -17.94
N ASN A 622 5.06 -49.03 -19.07
CA ASN A 622 5.66 -48.35 -20.22
C ASN A 622 4.64 -47.42 -20.89
N TYR A 623 3.35 -47.81 -20.91
CA TYR A 623 2.26 -46.90 -21.31
C TYR A 623 2.25 -45.64 -20.44
N LYS A 624 2.27 -45.80 -19.12
CA LYS A 624 2.28 -44.67 -18.18
C LYS A 624 3.51 -43.80 -18.33
N TYR A 625 4.69 -44.38 -18.53
CA TYR A 625 5.91 -43.63 -18.83
C TYR A 625 5.78 -42.79 -20.09
N ALA A 626 5.41 -43.39 -21.22
CA ALA A 626 5.21 -42.66 -22.47
C ALA A 626 4.14 -41.55 -22.34
N SER A 627 3.03 -41.86 -21.64
CA SER A 627 1.94 -40.91 -21.38
C SER A 627 2.39 -39.72 -20.53
N THR A 628 3.14 -39.95 -19.44
CA THR A 628 3.66 -38.88 -18.60
C THR A 628 4.67 -38.02 -19.36
N LEU A 629 5.63 -38.64 -20.05
CA LEU A 629 6.71 -37.91 -20.74
C LEU A 629 6.18 -36.97 -21.83
N ALA A 630 5.28 -37.46 -22.69
CA ALA A 630 4.60 -36.61 -23.68
C ALA A 630 3.61 -35.63 -23.01
N GLY A 631 2.98 -36.06 -21.91
CA GLY A 631 2.09 -35.25 -21.08
C GLY A 631 2.76 -34.02 -20.47
N ILE A 632 4.01 -34.14 -20.02
CA ILE A 632 4.79 -33.01 -19.49
C ILE A 632 4.97 -31.94 -20.57
N VAL A 633 5.40 -32.34 -21.78
CA VAL A 633 5.60 -31.39 -22.90
C VAL A 633 4.28 -30.73 -23.30
N SER A 634 3.17 -31.48 -23.28
CA SER A 634 1.84 -30.96 -23.56
C SER A 634 1.34 -29.98 -22.49
N ALA A 635 1.44 -30.34 -21.20
CA ALA A 635 0.96 -29.54 -20.07
C ALA A 635 1.83 -28.30 -19.79
N ASP A 636 3.11 -28.35 -20.15
CA ASP A 636 4.01 -27.19 -20.15
C ASP A 636 3.53 -26.10 -21.14
N ALA A 637 2.91 -26.52 -22.23
CA ALA A 637 2.21 -25.68 -23.20
C ALA A 637 3.07 -24.58 -23.86
N SER A 638 4.39 -24.80 -23.96
CA SER A 638 5.34 -23.90 -24.62
C SER A 638 5.83 -24.42 -25.97
N HIS A 639 5.31 -25.56 -26.45
CA HIS A 639 5.86 -26.28 -27.61
C HIS A 639 7.35 -26.63 -27.42
N GLY A 640 7.74 -26.90 -26.16
CA GLY A 640 9.11 -27.25 -25.77
C GLY A 640 10.10 -26.08 -25.71
N ILE A 641 9.65 -24.84 -25.93
CA ILE A 641 10.51 -23.65 -25.86
C ILE A 641 11.06 -23.47 -24.43
N HIS A 642 10.31 -23.82 -23.39
CA HIS A 642 10.79 -23.66 -22.02
C HIS A 642 12.07 -24.46 -21.73
N ASN A 643 12.32 -25.58 -22.42
CA ASN A 643 13.62 -26.25 -22.39
C ASN A 643 13.78 -27.20 -23.60
N ILE A 644 14.38 -26.70 -24.68
CA ILE A 644 14.48 -27.43 -25.95
C ILE A 644 15.29 -28.74 -25.83
N ALA A 645 16.27 -28.80 -24.92
CA ALA A 645 17.10 -29.97 -24.71
C ALA A 645 16.32 -31.06 -23.95
N LEU A 646 15.63 -30.66 -22.88
CA LEU A 646 14.76 -31.58 -22.14
C LEU A 646 13.61 -32.08 -23.01
N THR A 647 12.95 -31.21 -23.78
CA THR A 647 11.83 -31.64 -24.64
C THR A 647 12.24 -32.72 -25.63
N LYS A 648 13.37 -32.57 -26.32
CA LYS A 648 13.88 -33.61 -27.22
C LYS A 648 14.08 -34.93 -26.48
N LEU A 649 14.78 -34.88 -25.34
CA LEU A 649 15.03 -36.06 -24.52
C LEU A 649 13.73 -36.75 -24.07
N LEU A 650 12.73 -35.97 -23.65
CA LEU A 650 11.43 -36.50 -23.21
C LEU A 650 10.69 -37.20 -24.35
N LEU A 651 10.65 -36.60 -25.54
CA LEU A 651 9.94 -37.17 -26.68
C LEU A 651 10.66 -38.40 -27.24
N ASP A 652 11.99 -38.39 -27.32
CA ASP A 652 12.78 -39.55 -27.76
C ASP A 652 12.55 -40.74 -26.81
N LYS A 653 12.54 -40.48 -25.49
CA LYS A 653 12.23 -41.50 -24.47
C LYS A 653 10.79 -41.98 -24.56
N ALA A 654 9.83 -41.09 -24.76
CA ALA A 654 8.42 -41.44 -24.89
C ALA A 654 8.16 -42.33 -26.11
N GLU A 655 8.76 -42.01 -27.26
CA GLU A 655 8.70 -42.81 -28.48
C GLU A 655 9.34 -44.18 -28.28
N TYR A 656 10.49 -44.24 -27.58
CA TYR A 656 11.10 -45.51 -27.18
C TYR A 656 10.14 -46.35 -26.33
N TYR A 657 9.59 -45.79 -25.24
CA TYR A 657 8.68 -46.51 -24.35
C TYR A 657 7.41 -46.98 -25.05
N LEU A 658 6.90 -46.22 -26.03
CA LEU A 658 5.76 -46.61 -26.85
C LEU A 658 6.02 -47.94 -27.59
N THR A 659 7.24 -48.15 -28.10
CA THR A 659 7.62 -49.41 -28.75
C THR A 659 7.84 -50.58 -27.78
N GLN A 660 8.03 -50.29 -26.49
CA GLN A 660 8.18 -51.30 -25.43
C GLN A 660 6.83 -51.74 -24.82
N ILE A 661 5.71 -51.14 -25.24
CA ILE A 661 4.40 -51.57 -24.80
C ILE A 661 4.06 -52.91 -25.50
N PRO A 662 3.65 -53.95 -24.75
CA PRO A 662 3.18 -55.19 -25.35
C PRO A 662 2.04 -54.91 -26.32
N LYS A 663 2.19 -55.29 -27.59
CA LYS A 663 1.10 -55.21 -28.57
C LYS A 663 0.02 -56.20 -28.15
N GLN A 664 -1.19 -55.72 -27.92
CA GLN A 664 -2.36 -56.52 -27.56
C GLN A 664 -3.35 -56.57 -28.71
#